data_AF-A0A7N5KD44-F1
#
_entry.id   AF-A0A7N5KD44-F1
#
_cell.length_a   1.000
_cell.length_b   1.000
_cell.length_c   1.000
_cell.angle_alpha   90.00
_cell.angle_beta   90.00
_cell.angle_gamma   90.00
#
_symmetry.space_group_name_H-M   'P 1'
#
loop_
_entity.id
_entity.type
_entity.pdbx_description
1 polymer ?
#
loop_
_entity_poly.entity_id
_entity_poly.type
_entity_poly.pdbx_seq_one_letter_code
_entity_poly.pdbx_strand_id
1 'polypeptide(L)'
;MGTRWTCHGPSLFVLFCYGKLLPWLRTEGTWTRQGDQSGAGPSQDIIMPTSFSTDKFYNETVAKAFLQFYEHTAQVVWNQFMDATWNYVTNITNKNREEMVTQRGPSTFCTLAPARLFKTSRFQDPAVKRMLSKLQNIDKAALPQDELEEVMDGKAGRSVWVLPWLLSLGIDLQEIMVTSRDQKELLWAWQGWRNAVGHQLRITFERYVQLSNKAAKLNGYKDMGALWRSKYEPDTLEQDLEQLFQELQPLYLKLHAYVRRAAKGRDALWPPLSPCTPLPGNMWAQSWVNILDLVLPFPKKPPEDITKIMKSQHWKPSKMFEEADMFFTSLGLLSTPPNFWKKSMMERPADGREVECHASAWDFYNGKDFRIKKCTEVTIEDLLSIFHRMGHIQYFLQYKNLSVIFRAGANPAFEEAVGSMITLSASSHKHLLNRGRARKEEVNFLMGIALEKIAFIPFAYLMDLFRWKVFDGTIQKDVYNQEWWNLRLKYQGMCPPIPRTKDDFDPGAKFHISASVPYIRYFISLVLQFQLHEALCKALGHMGPLHRDILKLGSSKPWPEVLQKITGQTKVSTKALMTYFKPLLNWLVTENVQQGEILGWPDFSCTFAGLPPSSCLLYKTPMSSTEKDTDKVTFMSLELGPDQTKFGQWVLLAISLVMFLVALLLARRLYSLEKRSLSQDTNAQDTGSRDSSAPETQPKAYFLGIAMETRLVAKRHWILLGLCLILTLYSISLTIRVFTQHYRKPPWMRAEWWSWD
;
A
#
# COMPACT_ATOMS: atom_id res chain seq x y z
N MET A 1 49.99 -21.94 2.15
CA MET A 1 49.79 -23.23 2.85
C MET A 1 48.43 -23.14 3.51
N GLY A 2 47.35 -23.65 2.90
CA GLY A 2 46.85 -25.02 3.11
C GLY A 2 46.30 -25.11 4.54
N THR A 3 44.99 -25.16 4.81
CA THR A 3 44.05 -26.23 4.44
C THR A 3 42.59 -25.81 4.57
N ARG A 4 41.76 -26.44 3.73
CA ARG A 4 40.29 -26.44 3.67
C ARG A 4 39.64 -26.71 5.04
N TRP A 5 38.56 -25.99 5.35
CA TRP A 5 37.50 -26.49 6.23
C TRP A 5 36.20 -26.62 5.42
N THR A 6 35.60 -27.77 5.63
CA THR A 6 34.64 -28.49 4.81
C THR A 6 33.23 -27.92 4.90
N CYS A 7 32.52 -27.95 3.77
CA CYS A 7 31.06 -27.82 3.72
C CYS A 7 30.41 -28.77 4.74
N HIS A 8 29.55 -28.24 5.61
CA HIS A 8 28.57 -29.08 6.29
C HIS A 8 27.53 -29.52 5.26
N GLY A 9 27.46 -30.84 5.06
CA GLY A 9 26.50 -31.52 4.19
C GLY A 9 25.04 -31.29 4.60
N PRO A 10 24.10 -31.88 3.86
CA PRO A 10 22.67 -31.64 4.05
C PRO A 10 22.31 -32.03 5.48
N SER A 11 21.82 -31.06 6.23
CA SER A 11 21.47 -31.22 7.64
C SER A 11 20.48 -32.36 7.82
N LEU A 12 20.56 -33.06 8.95
CA LEU A 12 19.58 -34.05 9.44
C LEU A 12 18.11 -33.57 9.33
N PHE A 13 17.90 -32.26 9.15
CA PHE A 13 16.61 -31.62 8.92
C PHE A 13 15.98 -31.99 7.57
N VAL A 14 16.76 -32.20 6.51
CA VAL A 14 16.24 -32.72 5.22
C VAL A 14 15.70 -34.13 5.42
N LEU A 15 16.38 -34.95 6.22
CA LEU A 15 15.90 -36.28 6.61
C LEU A 15 14.66 -36.24 7.51
N PHE A 16 14.46 -35.20 8.33
CA PHE A 16 13.23 -35.02 9.11
C PHE A 16 12.05 -34.52 8.26
N CYS A 17 12.28 -33.64 7.29
CA CYS A 17 11.26 -33.19 6.34
C CYS A 17 10.81 -34.34 5.42
N TYR A 18 11.74 -35.13 4.89
CA TYR A 18 11.41 -36.33 4.10
C TYR A 18 10.91 -37.50 4.97
N GLY A 19 11.45 -37.65 6.18
CA GLY A 19 11.07 -38.69 7.15
C GLY A 19 9.68 -38.51 7.74
N LYS A 20 9.11 -37.30 7.73
CA LYS A 20 7.68 -37.05 8.03
C LYS A 20 6.76 -37.01 6.81
N LEU A 21 7.32 -36.94 5.60
CA LEU A 21 6.60 -37.11 4.32
C LEU A 21 6.34 -38.59 4.01
N LEU A 22 7.28 -39.48 4.36
CA LEU A 22 7.21 -40.93 4.13
C LEU A 22 6.02 -41.64 4.82
N PRO A 23 5.63 -41.30 6.07
CA PRO A 23 4.43 -41.87 6.69
C PRO A 23 3.14 -41.47 5.95
N TRP A 24 3.07 -40.27 5.38
CA TRP A 24 1.91 -39.78 4.63
C TRP A 24 1.77 -40.46 3.25
N LEU A 25 2.89 -40.93 2.69
CA LEU A 25 2.92 -41.77 1.48
C LEU A 25 2.67 -43.26 1.77
N ARG A 26 2.67 -43.68 3.04
CA ARG A 26 2.64 -45.08 3.47
C ARG A 26 1.44 -45.36 4.40
N THR A 27 0.23 -45.00 3.97
CA THR A 27 -1.01 -45.48 4.60
C THR A 27 -1.97 -45.98 3.52
N GLU A 28 -1.80 -47.24 3.11
CA GLU A 28 -2.82 -48.30 3.20
C GLU A 28 -2.28 -49.59 2.57
N GLY A 29 -2.05 -50.60 3.41
CA GLY A 29 -2.06 -52.02 3.05
C GLY A 29 -3.07 -52.67 3.99
N THR A 30 -4.18 -53.09 3.43
CA THR A 30 -5.39 -53.61 4.07
C THR A 30 -5.16 -54.84 4.96
N TRP A 31 -5.91 -54.90 6.06
CA TRP A 31 -6.13 -56.10 6.85
C TRP A 31 -6.88 -57.15 6.02
N THR A 32 -6.23 -58.27 5.71
CA THR A 32 -6.89 -59.53 5.31
C THR A 32 -6.24 -60.69 6.03
N ARG A 33 -7.09 -61.59 6.54
CA ARG A 33 -6.78 -62.67 7.49
C ARG A 33 -6.83 -64.00 6.74
N GLN A 34 -5.71 -64.72 6.58
CA GLN A 34 -5.67 -66.21 6.56
C GLN A 34 -4.24 -66.79 6.42
N GLY A 35 -3.90 -67.74 7.30
CA GLY A 35 -3.33 -69.06 6.93
C GLY A 35 -1.84 -69.24 6.63
N ASP A 36 -1.16 -69.90 7.58
CA ASP A 36 -0.07 -70.90 7.46
C ASP A 36 1.36 -70.62 6.94
N GLN A 37 2.29 -70.89 7.87
CA GLN A 37 3.55 -71.65 7.84
C GLN A 37 4.68 -71.40 6.80
N SER A 38 5.86 -71.16 7.41
CA SER A 38 7.21 -71.68 7.08
C SER A 38 8.14 -70.94 6.10
N GLY A 39 9.34 -70.60 6.60
CA GLY A 39 10.61 -70.84 5.92
C GLY A 39 11.28 -69.73 5.09
N ALA A 40 12.44 -69.26 5.59
CA ALA A 40 13.63 -68.75 4.88
C ALA A 40 13.57 -67.38 4.15
N GLY A 41 14.56 -66.51 4.42
CA GLY A 41 14.93 -65.36 3.56
C GLY A 41 16.18 -65.65 2.72
N PRO A 42 16.84 -64.64 2.10
CA PRO A 42 16.36 -63.36 1.58
C PRO A 42 16.71 -63.17 0.07
N SER A 43 15.83 -62.55 -0.71
CA SER A 43 16.18 -62.01 -2.04
C SER A 43 15.45 -60.67 -2.25
N GLN A 44 16.23 -59.59 -2.23
CA GLN A 44 15.79 -58.21 -2.47
C GLN A 44 15.72 -57.95 -3.98
N ASP A 45 14.58 -58.26 -4.58
CA ASP A 45 14.19 -57.69 -5.88
C ASP A 45 13.42 -56.39 -5.62
N ILE A 46 14.05 -55.27 -5.97
CA ILE A 46 13.48 -53.93 -5.91
C ILE A 46 12.50 -53.77 -7.06
N ILE A 47 11.21 -54.02 -6.80
CA ILE A 47 10.12 -53.62 -7.70
C ILE A 47 9.76 -52.17 -7.39
N MET A 48 10.12 -51.24 -8.29
CA MET A 48 9.66 -49.86 -8.26
C MET A 48 8.16 -49.77 -8.64
N PRO A 49 7.29 -49.16 -7.82
CA PRO A 49 5.93 -48.87 -8.26
C PRO A 49 5.93 -47.61 -9.11
N THR A 50 5.69 -47.80 -10.41
CA THR A 50 5.30 -46.78 -11.36
C THR A 50 3.89 -46.23 -11.04
N SER A 51 3.74 -44.90 -11.16
CA SER A 51 2.51 -44.10 -11.19
C SER A 51 1.87 -43.65 -9.86
N PHE A 52 2.09 -42.38 -9.52
CA PHE A 52 1.21 -41.62 -8.62
C PHE A 52 -0.10 -41.29 -9.36
N SER A 53 -1.20 -41.92 -8.97
CA SER A 53 -2.52 -41.60 -9.53
C SER A 53 -2.99 -40.22 -9.05
N THR A 54 -3.24 -39.33 -10.02
CA THR A 54 -3.75 -37.97 -9.82
C THR A 54 -5.17 -37.90 -9.25
N ASP A 55 -5.89 -39.03 -9.15
CA ASP A 55 -7.28 -39.05 -8.67
C ASP A 55 -7.42 -38.95 -7.13
N LYS A 56 -6.37 -39.25 -6.35
CA LYS A 56 -6.43 -39.17 -4.87
C LYS A 56 -6.58 -37.75 -4.32
N PHE A 57 -6.17 -36.72 -5.06
CA PHE A 57 -6.25 -35.31 -4.64
C PHE A 57 -7.64 -34.67 -4.84
N TYR A 58 -8.61 -35.43 -5.37
CA TYR A 58 -10.00 -35.01 -5.51
C TYR A 58 -10.93 -35.58 -4.42
N ASN A 59 -10.40 -36.37 -3.49
CA ASN A 59 -11.19 -36.97 -2.43
C ASN A 59 -11.29 -36.04 -1.19
N GLU A 60 -12.50 -35.62 -0.85
CA GLU A 60 -12.77 -34.73 0.29
C GLU A 60 -12.34 -35.35 1.64
N THR A 61 -12.38 -36.69 1.77
CA THR A 61 -11.93 -37.39 2.97
C THR A 61 -10.43 -37.22 3.20
N VAL A 62 -9.64 -37.27 2.13
CA VAL A 62 -8.19 -37.04 2.18
C VAL A 62 -7.89 -35.59 2.55
N ALA A 63 -8.66 -34.64 2.01
CA ALA A 63 -8.55 -33.23 2.38
C ALA A 63 -8.87 -32.99 3.87
N LYS A 64 -9.91 -33.64 4.41
CA LYS A 64 -10.25 -33.57 5.85
C LYS A 64 -9.14 -34.12 6.73
N ALA A 65 -8.54 -35.25 6.37
CA ALA A 65 -7.40 -35.82 7.09
C ALA A 65 -6.17 -34.90 7.06
N PHE A 66 -5.86 -34.28 5.91
CA PHE A 66 -4.81 -33.28 5.79
C PHE A 66 -5.06 -32.07 6.70
N LEU A 67 -6.29 -31.54 6.72
CA LEU A 67 -6.65 -30.39 7.56
C LEU A 67 -6.51 -30.69 9.06
N GLN A 68 -6.88 -31.90 9.50
CA GLN A 68 -6.66 -32.34 10.90
C GLN A 68 -5.18 -32.41 11.25
N PHE A 69 -4.35 -32.97 10.37
CA PHE A 69 -2.90 -33.01 10.55
C PHE A 69 -2.29 -31.59 10.61
N TYR A 70 -2.73 -30.72 9.71
CA TYR A 70 -2.32 -29.32 9.69
C TYR A 70 -2.69 -28.62 10.99
N GLU A 71 -3.92 -28.79 11.50
CA GLU A 71 -4.38 -28.18 12.74
C GLU A 71 -3.47 -28.53 13.93
N HIS A 72 -3.17 -29.82 14.13
CA HIS A 72 -2.30 -30.26 15.22
C HIS A 72 -0.87 -29.73 15.08
N THR A 73 -0.34 -29.70 13.86
CA THR A 73 1.04 -29.23 13.61
C THR A 73 1.13 -27.71 13.75
N ALA A 74 0.18 -26.97 13.18
CA ALA A 74 0.14 -25.52 13.18
C ALA A 74 0.01 -24.96 14.60
N GLN A 75 -0.83 -25.55 15.47
CA GLN A 75 -0.96 -25.13 16.86
C GLN A 75 0.39 -25.16 17.60
N VAL A 76 1.17 -26.23 17.43
CA VAL A 76 2.48 -26.37 18.09
C VAL A 76 3.50 -25.40 17.51
N VAL A 77 3.64 -25.36 16.18
CA VAL A 77 4.62 -24.52 15.50
C VAL A 77 4.33 -23.04 15.75
N TRP A 78 3.07 -22.62 15.64
CA TRP A 78 2.68 -21.22 15.87
C TRP A 78 2.82 -20.83 17.33
N ASN A 79 2.52 -21.72 18.28
CA ASN A 79 2.76 -21.44 19.70
C ASN A 79 4.26 -21.20 19.98
N GLN A 80 5.15 -22.07 19.50
CA GLN A 80 6.60 -21.91 19.64
C GLN A 80 7.11 -20.61 19.00
N PHE A 81 6.62 -20.31 17.79
CA PHE A 81 6.97 -19.07 17.10
C PHE A 81 6.49 -17.82 17.86
N MET A 82 5.26 -17.85 18.40
CA MET A 82 4.70 -16.73 19.17
C MET A 82 5.43 -16.55 20.51
N ASP A 83 5.83 -17.62 21.19
CA ASP A 83 6.65 -17.53 22.41
C ASP A 83 8.06 -16.96 22.12
N ALA A 84 8.73 -17.42 21.06
CA ALA A 84 10.04 -16.86 20.67
C ALA A 84 9.94 -15.38 20.26
N THR A 85 8.89 -15.02 19.51
CA THR A 85 8.64 -13.62 19.12
C THR A 85 8.31 -12.75 20.33
N TRP A 86 7.48 -13.24 21.26
CA TRP A 86 7.15 -12.55 22.50
C TRP A 86 8.41 -12.25 23.34
N ASN A 87 9.29 -13.23 23.49
CA ASN A 87 10.54 -13.08 24.22
C ASN A 87 11.44 -12.00 23.59
N TYR A 88 11.48 -11.91 22.26
CA TYR A 88 12.22 -10.86 21.58
C TYR A 88 11.60 -9.47 21.77
N VAL A 89 10.29 -9.30 21.54
CA VAL A 89 9.64 -7.97 21.62
C VAL A 89 9.53 -7.42 23.05
N THR A 90 9.63 -8.29 24.07
CA THR A 90 9.68 -7.92 25.50
C THR A 90 11.08 -7.97 26.10
N ASN A 91 12.09 -8.36 25.31
CA ASN A 91 13.50 -8.33 25.69
C ASN A 91 14.38 -8.38 24.43
N ILE A 92 14.68 -7.20 23.88
CA ILE A 92 15.38 -7.05 22.60
C ILE A 92 16.86 -7.38 22.81
N THR A 93 17.28 -8.58 22.37
CA THR A 93 18.67 -9.03 22.38
C THR A 93 18.99 -9.80 21.10
N ASN A 94 20.27 -9.84 20.70
CA ASN A 94 20.70 -10.62 19.53
C ASN A 94 20.36 -12.12 19.67
N LYS A 95 20.50 -12.67 20.88
CA LYS A 95 20.14 -14.07 21.17
C LYS A 95 18.66 -14.33 20.91
N ASN A 96 17.77 -13.50 21.46
CA ASN A 96 16.32 -13.67 21.27
C ASN A 96 15.93 -13.44 19.80
N ARG A 97 16.66 -12.56 19.09
CA ARG A 97 16.46 -12.33 17.66
C ARG A 97 16.78 -13.59 16.85
N GLU A 98 17.92 -14.22 17.09
CA GLU A 98 18.34 -15.45 16.40
C GLU A 98 17.36 -16.60 16.69
N GLU A 99 16.91 -16.74 17.93
CA GLU A 99 15.92 -17.75 18.31
C GLU A 99 14.59 -17.53 17.59
N MET A 100 14.09 -16.29 17.56
CA MET A 100 12.90 -15.93 16.80
C MET A 100 13.04 -16.24 15.31
N VAL A 101 14.16 -15.86 14.68
CA VAL A 101 14.42 -16.12 13.24
C VAL A 101 14.49 -17.62 12.95
N THR A 102 15.12 -18.40 13.83
CA THR A 102 15.22 -19.85 13.69
C THR A 102 13.84 -20.51 13.76
N GLN A 103 13.00 -20.10 14.71
CA GLN A 103 11.62 -20.62 14.84
C GLN A 103 10.70 -20.16 13.69
N ARG A 104 11.02 -19.03 13.05
CA ARG A 104 10.29 -18.50 11.89
C ARG A 104 10.53 -19.29 10.60
N GLY A 105 11.59 -20.10 10.56
CA GLY A 105 12.13 -20.77 9.37
C GLY A 105 11.22 -21.84 8.72
N PRO A 106 11.80 -22.76 7.92
CA PRO A 106 11.09 -23.64 6.96
C PRO A 106 10.00 -24.56 7.53
N SER A 107 9.91 -24.72 8.86
CA SER A 107 8.88 -25.53 9.55
C SER A 107 7.44 -25.04 9.31
N THR A 108 7.22 -23.73 9.18
CA THR A 108 5.88 -23.16 8.95
C THR A 108 5.45 -23.25 7.49
N PHE A 109 6.41 -23.31 6.57
CA PHE A 109 6.17 -23.21 5.13
C PHE A 109 6.08 -24.58 4.45
N CYS A 110 6.84 -25.57 4.92
CA CYS A 110 6.73 -26.95 4.43
C CYS A 110 5.37 -27.59 4.70
N THR A 111 4.64 -27.13 5.73
CA THR A 111 3.31 -27.67 6.08
C THR A 111 2.17 -27.18 5.16
N LEU A 112 2.40 -26.09 4.40
CA LEU A 112 1.40 -25.48 3.53
C LEU A 112 1.49 -25.94 2.06
N ALA A 113 2.66 -26.40 1.62
CA ALA A 113 2.88 -26.82 0.23
C ALA A 113 1.87 -27.87 -0.29
N PRO A 114 1.44 -28.88 0.50
CA PRO A 114 0.44 -29.85 0.04
C PRO A 114 -0.95 -29.26 -0.22
N ALA A 115 -1.30 -28.12 0.39
CA ALA A 115 -2.62 -27.50 0.23
C ALA A 115 -2.91 -27.08 -1.22
N ARG A 116 -1.87 -26.74 -2.00
CA ARG A 116 -1.98 -26.38 -3.42
C ARG A 116 -2.30 -27.57 -4.34
N LEU A 117 -2.12 -28.80 -3.87
CA LEU A 117 -2.41 -30.01 -4.66
C LEU A 117 -3.92 -30.31 -4.73
N PHE A 118 -4.70 -29.84 -3.76
CA PHE A 118 -6.14 -30.08 -3.70
C PHE A 118 -6.91 -29.12 -4.62
N LYS A 119 -7.72 -29.67 -5.54
CA LYS A 119 -8.64 -28.88 -6.35
C LYS A 119 -10.00 -28.77 -5.66
N THR A 120 -10.31 -27.56 -5.18
CA THR A 120 -11.48 -27.28 -4.32
C THR A 120 -12.82 -27.21 -5.05
N SER A 121 -12.84 -27.15 -6.39
CA SER A 121 -14.05 -26.96 -7.20
C SER A 121 -15.07 -28.11 -7.07
N ARG A 122 -14.61 -29.34 -6.77
CA ARG A 122 -15.46 -30.54 -6.71
C ARG A 122 -15.91 -30.94 -5.30
N PHE A 123 -15.44 -30.27 -4.25
CA PHE A 123 -15.85 -30.61 -2.88
C PHE A 123 -17.29 -30.19 -2.60
N GLN A 124 -17.94 -30.82 -1.62
CA GLN A 124 -19.30 -30.47 -1.20
C GLN A 124 -19.28 -29.61 0.06
N ASP A 125 -18.40 -29.92 1.02
CA ASP A 125 -18.32 -29.20 2.29
C ASP A 125 -17.75 -27.76 2.13
N PRO A 126 -18.56 -26.72 2.42
CA PRO A 126 -18.14 -25.34 2.27
C PRO A 126 -17.05 -24.94 3.28
N ALA A 127 -17.01 -25.56 4.47
CA ALA A 127 -15.98 -25.26 5.47
C ALA A 127 -14.61 -25.76 5.01
N VAL A 128 -14.54 -26.97 4.45
CA VAL A 128 -13.30 -27.52 3.88
C VAL A 128 -12.81 -26.69 2.70
N LYS A 129 -13.70 -26.29 1.78
CA LYS A 129 -13.36 -25.38 0.68
C LYS A 129 -12.73 -24.09 1.20
N ARG A 130 -13.35 -23.48 2.21
CA ARG A 130 -12.88 -22.23 2.79
C ARG A 130 -11.53 -22.40 3.50
N MET A 131 -11.35 -23.45 4.29
CA MET A 131 -10.06 -23.74 4.93
C MET A 131 -8.95 -23.89 3.90
N LEU A 132 -9.17 -24.70 2.86
CA LEU A 132 -8.18 -24.91 1.80
C LEU A 132 -7.90 -23.64 1.01
N SER A 133 -8.92 -22.82 0.70
CA SER A 133 -8.71 -21.55 0.01
C SER A 133 -7.78 -20.60 0.77
N LYS A 134 -7.84 -20.61 2.11
CA LYS A 134 -6.95 -19.84 2.98
C LYS A 134 -5.54 -20.42 3.00
N LEU A 135 -5.39 -21.75 3.00
CA LEU A 135 -4.08 -22.42 3.03
C LEU A 135 -3.35 -22.41 1.66
N GLN A 136 -4.08 -22.32 0.55
CA GLN A 136 -3.51 -22.26 -0.79
C GLN A 136 -2.71 -20.98 -1.04
N ASN A 137 -3.14 -19.88 -0.42
CA ASN A 137 -2.37 -18.64 -0.39
C ASN A 137 -1.33 -18.72 0.73
N ILE A 138 -0.07 -18.85 0.34
CA ILE A 138 1.07 -18.96 1.27
C ILE A 138 1.78 -17.61 1.44
N ASP A 139 1.20 -16.51 0.94
CA ASP A 139 1.71 -15.13 1.04
C ASP A 139 3.21 -15.07 0.63
N LYS A 140 4.08 -14.49 1.46
CA LYS A 140 5.51 -14.30 1.18
C LYS A 140 6.30 -15.63 1.11
N ALA A 141 5.76 -16.71 1.66
CA ALA A 141 6.37 -18.03 1.64
C ALA A 141 6.56 -18.63 0.25
N ALA A 142 5.86 -18.09 -0.74
CA ALA A 142 5.98 -18.55 -2.12
C ALA A 142 7.35 -18.22 -2.72
N LEU A 143 8.11 -17.31 -2.12
CA LEU A 143 9.43 -16.92 -2.58
C LEU A 143 10.47 -18.06 -2.38
N PRO A 144 11.48 -18.16 -3.27
CA PRO A 144 12.68 -18.95 -3.02
C PRO A 144 13.33 -18.62 -1.67
N GLN A 145 14.01 -19.60 -1.05
CA GLN A 145 14.53 -19.47 0.31
C GLN A 145 15.49 -18.27 0.49
N ASP A 146 16.35 -17.99 -0.50
CA ASP A 146 17.28 -16.87 -0.52
C ASP A 146 16.55 -15.51 -0.55
N GLU A 147 15.53 -15.37 -1.39
CA GLU A 147 14.71 -14.16 -1.48
C GLU A 147 13.77 -14.01 -0.27
N LEU A 148 13.27 -15.13 0.26
CA LEU A 148 12.49 -15.14 1.49
C LEU A 148 13.36 -14.66 2.64
N GLU A 149 14.58 -15.18 2.80
CA GLU A 149 15.56 -14.69 3.77
C GLU A 149 15.85 -13.19 3.55
N GLU A 150 15.98 -12.70 2.31
CA GLU A 150 16.20 -11.28 2.03
C GLU A 150 15.05 -10.38 2.56
N VAL A 151 13.80 -10.82 2.36
CA VAL A 151 12.60 -10.15 2.88
C VAL A 151 12.50 -10.29 4.41
N MET A 152 12.92 -11.43 4.96
CA MET A 152 12.71 -11.82 6.36
C MET A 152 13.81 -11.32 7.30
N ASP A 153 15.08 -11.32 6.88
CA ASP A 153 16.23 -10.72 7.55
C ASP A 153 16.15 -9.20 7.60
N GLY A 154 15.24 -8.60 6.81
CA GLY A 154 15.15 -7.15 6.68
C GLY A 154 16.34 -6.56 5.91
N LYS A 155 17.05 -7.33 5.08
CA LYS A 155 18.06 -6.75 4.16
C LYS A 155 17.37 -5.96 3.04
N ALA A 156 16.23 -6.44 2.55
CA ALA A 156 15.28 -5.69 1.71
C ALA A 156 14.18 -4.99 2.53
N GLY A 157 14.29 -4.98 3.87
CA GLY A 157 13.29 -4.47 4.81
C GLY A 157 13.92 -3.97 6.11
N ARG A 158 14.98 -3.14 6.02
CA ARG A 158 15.66 -2.54 7.20
C ARG A 158 14.72 -1.72 8.09
N SER A 159 13.50 -1.50 7.62
CA SER A 159 12.39 -0.81 8.25
C SER A 159 11.74 -1.48 9.46
N VAL A 160 12.00 -2.77 9.74
CA VAL A 160 11.27 -3.47 10.81
C VAL A 160 12.10 -3.67 12.08
N TRP A 161 13.44 -3.72 11.99
CA TRP A 161 14.26 -4.21 13.12
C TRP A 161 15.52 -3.41 13.44
N VAL A 162 15.90 -2.45 12.59
CA VAL A 162 16.72 -1.32 13.01
C VAL A 162 15.63 -0.27 13.27
N LEU A 163 15.39 0.24 14.47
CA LEU A 163 16.35 0.95 15.28
C LEU A 163 15.75 1.15 16.70
N PRO A 164 16.19 0.42 17.73
CA PRO A 164 15.82 0.74 19.12
C PRO A 164 16.11 2.21 19.48
N TRP A 165 17.26 2.73 19.01
CA TRP A 165 17.63 4.16 19.09
C TRP A 165 16.69 5.12 18.34
N LEU A 166 16.13 4.73 17.18
CA LEU A 166 15.23 5.60 16.42
C LEU A 166 13.76 5.47 16.91
N LEU A 167 13.41 4.38 17.61
CA LEU A 167 12.19 4.30 18.44
C LEU A 167 12.27 5.21 19.68
N SER A 168 13.43 5.31 20.34
CA SER A 168 13.65 6.27 21.43
C SER A 168 13.47 7.71 20.94
N LEU A 169 14.12 8.06 19.82
CA LEU A 169 13.91 9.35 19.14
C LEU A 169 12.44 9.58 18.76
N GLY A 170 11.73 8.51 18.37
CA GLY A 170 10.32 8.59 17.98
C GLY A 170 9.36 8.89 19.15
N ILE A 171 9.74 8.60 20.39
CA ILE A 171 8.93 8.91 21.59
C ILE A 171 9.10 10.39 21.95
N ASP A 172 10.33 10.88 22.02
CA ASP A 172 10.63 12.29 22.34
C ASP A 172 10.04 13.24 21.26
N LEU A 173 10.14 12.85 19.98
CA LEU A 173 9.55 13.62 18.87
C LEU A 173 8.01 13.59 18.89
N GLN A 174 7.39 12.51 19.38
CA GLN A 174 5.93 12.46 19.52
C GLN A 174 5.45 13.43 20.59
N GLU A 175 6.13 13.51 21.73
CA GLU A 175 5.81 14.46 22.79
C GLU A 175 5.90 15.91 22.29
N ILE A 176 6.96 16.25 21.53
CA ILE A 176 7.10 17.56 20.89
C ILE A 176 5.93 17.84 19.95
N MET A 177 5.58 16.88 19.08
CA MET A 177 4.45 17.07 18.16
C MET A 177 3.11 17.25 18.89
N VAL A 178 2.93 16.67 20.08
CA VAL A 178 1.69 16.77 20.87
C VAL A 178 1.62 18.09 21.64
N THR A 179 2.71 18.47 22.31
CA THR A 179 2.74 19.55 23.30
C THR A 179 3.17 20.89 22.72
N SER A 180 4.13 20.89 21.79
CA SER A 180 4.67 22.14 21.25
C SER A 180 3.63 22.90 20.43
N ARG A 181 3.74 24.23 20.49
CA ARG A 181 2.98 25.18 19.68
C ARG A 181 3.90 26.10 18.88
N ASP A 182 5.23 25.91 18.97
CA ASP A 182 6.20 26.65 18.16
C ASP A 182 6.32 26.01 16.76
N GLN A 183 6.05 26.80 15.73
CA GLN A 183 6.14 26.37 14.34
C GLN A 183 7.54 25.86 13.97
N LYS A 184 8.61 26.49 14.50
CA LYS A 184 9.99 26.11 14.15
C LYS A 184 10.36 24.77 14.76
N GLU A 185 9.97 24.54 16.01
CA GLU A 185 10.19 23.27 16.71
C GLU A 185 9.40 22.13 16.06
N LEU A 186 8.12 22.36 15.73
CA LEU A 186 7.28 21.39 15.01
C LEU A 186 7.86 21.06 13.63
N LEU A 187 8.34 22.07 12.89
CA LEU A 187 8.98 21.86 11.59
C LEU A 187 10.27 21.05 11.72
N TRP A 188 11.11 21.38 12.71
CA TRP A 188 12.35 20.65 12.99
C TRP A 188 12.07 19.17 13.30
N ALA A 189 11.11 18.88 14.18
CA ALA A 189 10.72 17.52 14.52
C ALA A 189 10.16 16.76 13.31
N TRP A 190 9.27 17.41 12.55
CA TRP A 190 8.64 16.84 11.36
C TRP A 190 9.64 16.49 10.25
N GLN A 191 10.59 17.39 9.98
CA GLN A 191 11.61 17.24 8.96
C GLN A 191 12.69 16.25 9.41
N GLY A 192 13.16 16.38 10.66
CA GLY A 192 14.18 15.51 11.24
C GLY A 192 13.78 14.04 11.17
N TRP A 193 12.52 13.71 11.53
CA TRP A 193 12.00 12.35 11.43
C TRP A 193 12.00 11.80 9.98
N ARG A 194 11.54 12.60 9.02
CA ARG A 194 11.47 12.19 7.61
C ARG A 194 12.84 12.03 6.97
N ASN A 195 13.79 12.88 7.33
CA ASN A 195 15.17 12.79 6.86
C ASN A 195 15.89 11.57 7.47
N ALA A 196 15.69 11.30 8.77
CA ALA A 196 16.34 10.19 9.45
C ALA A 196 15.79 8.83 8.98
N VAL A 197 14.47 8.70 8.82
CA VAL A 197 13.82 7.41 8.53
C VAL A 197 13.46 7.27 7.06
N GLY A 198 12.72 8.24 6.51
CA GLY A 198 12.18 8.17 5.16
C GLY A 198 13.26 7.97 4.11
N HIS A 199 14.27 8.84 4.12
CA HIS A 199 15.39 8.82 3.16
C HIS A 199 16.11 7.46 3.13
N GLN A 200 16.40 6.86 4.29
CA GLN A 200 17.10 5.57 4.37
C GLN A 200 16.26 4.40 3.82
N LEU A 201 14.94 4.50 3.93
CA LEU A 201 14.04 3.43 3.50
C LEU A 201 13.73 3.43 2.02
N ARG A 202 14.02 4.51 1.28
CA ARG A 202 13.72 4.62 -0.15
C ARG A 202 14.25 3.44 -0.97
N ILE A 203 15.55 3.16 -0.90
CA ILE A 203 16.21 2.08 -1.66
C ILE A 203 15.68 0.71 -1.25
N THR A 204 15.53 0.52 0.06
CA THR A 204 15.02 -0.73 0.66
C THR A 204 13.59 -1.01 0.20
N PHE A 205 12.75 0.03 0.13
CA PHE A 205 11.35 -0.07 -0.28
C PHE A 205 11.20 -0.48 -1.75
N GLU A 206 12.08 -0.01 -2.65
CA GLU A 206 12.08 -0.44 -4.05
C GLU A 206 12.27 -1.96 -4.17
N ARG A 207 13.25 -2.51 -3.45
CA ARG A 207 13.51 -3.96 -3.44
C ARG A 207 12.36 -4.74 -2.81
N TYR A 208 11.79 -4.21 -1.72
CA TYR A 208 10.60 -4.78 -1.08
C TYR A 208 9.40 -4.89 -2.04
N VAL A 209 9.12 -3.86 -2.84
CA VAL A 209 8.01 -3.87 -3.82
C VAL A 209 8.22 -4.96 -4.86
N GLN A 210 9.45 -5.11 -5.39
CA GLN A 210 9.79 -6.15 -6.36
C GLN A 210 9.53 -7.57 -5.81
N LEU A 211 10.06 -7.86 -4.62
CA LEU A 211 9.93 -9.17 -3.98
C LEU A 211 8.47 -9.46 -3.59
N SER A 212 7.75 -8.45 -3.09
CA SER A 212 6.34 -8.59 -2.73
C SER A 212 5.45 -8.88 -3.94
N ASN A 213 5.69 -8.19 -5.07
CA ASN A 213 4.98 -8.46 -6.31
C ASN A 213 5.33 -9.83 -6.90
N LYS A 214 6.59 -10.27 -6.77
CA LYS A 214 6.99 -11.64 -7.16
C LYS A 214 6.25 -12.68 -6.33
N ALA A 215 6.16 -12.49 -5.00
CA ALA A 215 5.41 -13.37 -4.11
C ALA A 215 3.92 -13.43 -4.49
N ALA A 216 3.31 -12.29 -4.79
CA ALA A 216 1.91 -12.22 -5.21
C ALA A 216 1.66 -12.99 -6.53
N LYS A 217 2.53 -12.84 -7.52
CA LYS A 217 2.47 -13.58 -8.79
C LYS A 217 2.60 -15.09 -8.59
N LEU A 218 3.48 -15.54 -7.69
CA LEU A 218 3.63 -16.96 -7.33
C LEU A 218 2.44 -17.53 -6.55
N ASN A 219 1.54 -16.67 -6.04
CA ASN A 219 0.25 -17.05 -5.45
C ASN A 219 -0.93 -16.88 -6.43
N GLY A 220 -0.68 -16.53 -7.69
CA GLY A 220 -1.73 -16.36 -8.71
C GLY A 220 -2.41 -15.00 -8.74
N TYR A 221 -1.85 -13.98 -8.07
CA TYR A 221 -2.36 -12.61 -8.10
C TYR A 221 -1.54 -11.72 -9.03
N LYS A 222 -2.16 -10.65 -9.55
CA LYS A 222 -1.49 -9.68 -10.45
C LYS A 222 -0.31 -8.96 -9.77
N ASP A 223 -0.54 -8.51 -8.53
CA ASP A 223 0.37 -7.73 -7.71
C ASP A 223 0.04 -7.90 -6.21
N MET A 224 0.89 -7.38 -5.33
CA MET A 224 0.69 -7.50 -3.88
C MET A 224 -0.57 -6.78 -3.40
N GLY A 225 -0.99 -5.70 -4.06
CA GLY A 225 -2.22 -5.00 -3.76
C GLY A 225 -3.45 -5.88 -3.97
N ALA A 226 -3.51 -6.61 -5.10
CA ALA A 226 -4.56 -7.57 -5.39
C ALA A 226 -4.64 -8.69 -4.33
N LEU A 227 -3.48 -9.23 -3.91
CA LEU A 227 -3.41 -10.23 -2.84
C LEU A 227 -3.91 -9.68 -1.49
N TRP A 228 -3.66 -8.40 -1.18
CA TRP A 228 -4.20 -7.78 0.03
C TRP A 228 -5.71 -7.57 -0.04
N ARG A 229 -6.22 -7.15 -1.19
CA ARG A 229 -7.65 -6.93 -1.41
C ARG A 229 -8.45 -8.23 -1.40
N SER A 230 -7.86 -9.35 -1.84
CA SER A 230 -8.54 -10.66 -1.83
C SER A 230 -8.96 -11.14 -0.44
N LYS A 231 -8.32 -10.64 0.63
CA LYS A 231 -8.70 -10.92 2.03
C LYS A 231 -10.09 -10.39 2.40
N TYR A 232 -10.65 -9.51 1.58
CA TYR A 232 -11.99 -8.98 1.76
C TYR A 232 -13.05 -9.75 1.00
N GLU A 233 -12.72 -10.59 0.01
CA GLU A 233 -13.61 -11.51 -0.75
C GLU A 233 -14.37 -10.95 -1.98
N PRO A 234 -15.07 -9.79 -1.99
CA PRO A 234 -15.69 -9.29 -3.21
C PRO A 234 -14.72 -8.44 -4.05
N ASP A 235 -14.83 -8.58 -5.37
CA ASP A 235 -14.04 -7.81 -6.34
C ASP A 235 -14.44 -6.33 -6.42
N THR A 236 -15.54 -5.93 -5.80
CA THR A 236 -16.07 -4.55 -5.79
C THR A 236 -15.41 -3.62 -4.77
N LEU A 237 -14.44 -4.11 -4.00
CA LEU A 237 -13.88 -3.41 -2.85
C LEU A 237 -13.42 -1.97 -3.17
N GLU A 238 -12.74 -1.74 -4.29
CA GLU A 238 -12.26 -0.39 -4.64
C GLU A 238 -13.41 0.61 -4.88
N GLN A 239 -14.49 0.16 -5.52
CA GLN A 239 -15.68 0.97 -5.78
C GLN A 239 -16.45 1.24 -4.49
N ASP A 240 -16.61 0.22 -3.64
CA ASP A 240 -17.26 0.35 -2.35
C ASP A 240 -16.51 1.36 -1.46
N LEU A 241 -15.18 1.31 -1.44
CA LEU A 241 -14.36 2.24 -0.65
C LEU A 241 -14.43 3.68 -1.15
N GLU A 242 -14.39 3.89 -2.48
CA GLU A 242 -14.57 5.23 -3.07
C GLU A 242 -15.96 5.78 -2.74
N GLN A 243 -17.02 4.96 -2.85
CA GLN A 243 -18.36 5.37 -2.47
C GLN A 243 -18.44 5.79 -0.99
N LEU A 244 -17.90 4.96 -0.08
CA LEU A 244 -17.85 5.28 1.35
C LEU A 244 -17.09 6.59 1.61
N PHE A 245 -15.99 6.82 0.89
CA PHE A 245 -15.21 8.05 1.01
C PHE A 245 -16.02 9.28 0.55
N GLN A 246 -16.68 9.20 -0.61
CA GLN A 246 -17.52 10.28 -1.16
C GLN A 246 -18.67 10.64 -0.23
N GLU A 247 -19.34 9.65 0.37
CA GLU A 247 -20.41 9.88 1.35
C GLU A 247 -19.92 10.60 2.62
N LEU A 248 -18.68 10.36 3.03
CA LEU A 248 -18.06 10.96 4.22
C LEU A 248 -17.38 12.31 3.95
N GLN A 249 -17.04 12.58 2.69
CA GLN A 249 -16.31 13.78 2.28
C GLN A 249 -17.00 15.08 2.74
N PRO A 250 -18.34 15.25 2.65
CA PRO A 250 -19.00 16.48 3.11
C PRO A 250 -18.78 16.79 4.60
N LEU A 251 -18.74 15.76 5.45
CA LEU A 251 -18.48 15.91 6.88
C LEU A 251 -17.02 16.32 7.12
N TYR A 252 -16.08 15.68 6.43
CA TYR A 252 -14.66 16.01 6.51
C TYR A 252 -14.39 17.45 6.05
N LEU A 253 -14.93 17.89 4.91
CA LEU A 253 -14.71 19.23 4.37
C LEU A 253 -15.19 20.33 5.33
N LYS A 254 -16.32 20.10 6.02
CA LYS A 254 -16.85 21.04 7.01
C LYS A 254 -15.99 21.11 8.27
N LEU A 255 -15.51 19.96 8.75
CA LEU A 255 -14.56 19.91 9.85
C LEU A 255 -13.24 20.60 9.48
N HIS A 256 -12.69 20.29 8.32
CA HIS A 256 -11.45 20.87 7.81
C HIS A 256 -11.55 22.40 7.70
N ALA A 257 -12.62 22.93 7.10
CA ALA A 257 -12.83 24.37 6.98
C ALA A 257 -12.87 25.05 8.36
N TYR A 258 -13.63 24.48 9.30
CA TYR A 258 -13.71 24.98 10.67
C TYR A 258 -12.34 24.97 11.38
N VAL A 259 -11.61 23.85 11.34
CA VAL A 259 -10.28 23.71 11.97
C VAL A 259 -9.29 24.70 11.36
N ARG A 260 -9.27 24.83 10.03
CA ARG A 260 -8.41 25.78 9.32
C ARG A 260 -8.66 27.21 9.77
N ARG A 261 -9.90 27.60 10.04
CA ARG A 261 -10.27 28.93 10.56
C ARG A 261 -9.93 29.07 12.04
N ALA A 262 -10.37 28.12 12.87
CA ALA A 262 -10.19 28.17 14.32
C ALA A 262 -8.72 28.29 14.71
N ALA A 263 -7.84 27.62 13.96
CA ALA A 263 -6.41 27.71 14.16
C ALA A 263 -5.77 29.03 13.64
N LYS A 264 -6.48 29.85 12.85
CA LYS A 264 -6.06 31.24 12.53
C LYS A 264 -6.44 32.25 13.61
N GLY A 265 -7.53 31.99 14.36
CA GLY A 265 -8.23 33.01 15.13
C GLY A 265 -7.79 33.22 16.57
N ARG A 266 -6.90 32.38 17.14
CA ARG A 266 -6.55 32.45 18.57
C ARG A 266 -5.18 33.03 18.88
N ASP A 267 -4.24 33.01 17.94
CA ASP A 267 -2.96 33.70 18.07
C ASP A 267 -2.59 34.36 16.74
N ALA A 268 -2.45 35.69 16.76
CA ALA A 268 -1.94 36.50 15.63
C ALA A 268 -0.47 36.18 15.25
N LEU A 269 0.13 35.14 15.86
CA LEU A 269 1.45 34.61 15.58
C LEU A 269 1.45 33.56 14.45
N TRP A 270 0.30 33.03 14.05
CA TRP A 270 0.25 32.00 13.00
C TRP A 270 -0.16 32.63 11.65
N PRO A 271 0.66 32.50 10.59
CA PRO A 271 0.22 32.81 9.23
C PRO A 271 -1.08 32.05 8.93
N PRO A 272 -1.93 32.49 7.99
CA PRO A 272 -3.08 31.68 7.58
C PRO A 272 -2.60 30.24 7.36
N LEU A 273 -3.28 29.25 7.98
CA LEU A 273 -3.07 27.83 7.68
C LEU A 273 -3.34 27.64 6.19
N SER A 274 -2.31 27.89 5.40
CA SER A 274 -2.16 27.29 4.10
C SER A 274 -2.13 25.78 4.36
N PRO A 275 -2.59 24.97 3.40
CA PRO A 275 -2.39 23.52 3.43
C PRO A 275 -0.96 23.12 3.84
N CYS A 276 0.03 24.00 3.68
CA CYS A 276 1.44 23.76 3.90
C CYS A 276 1.89 23.89 5.36
N THR A 277 1.14 24.43 6.31
CA THR A 277 1.70 24.60 7.66
C THR A 277 1.68 23.27 8.44
N PRO A 278 2.78 22.84 9.12
CA PRO A 278 2.74 21.63 9.93
C PRO A 278 1.68 21.78 11.01
N LEU A 279 0.63 20.96 10.94
CA LEU A 279 -0.39 20.93 11.98
C LEU A 279 0.23 20.32 13.26
N PRO A 280 0.18 21.03 14.40
CA PRO A 280 0.52 20.40 15.67
C PRO A 280 -0.41 19.23 15.96
N GLY A 281 0.05 18.33 16.82
CA GLY A 281 -0.75 17.27 17.42
C GLY A 281 -0.43 15.86 16.96
N ASN A 282 0.17 15.67 15.79
CA ASN A 282 0.57 14.33 15.31
C ASN A 282 1.61 14.38 14.17
N MET A 283 2.64 13.53 14.22
CA MET A 283 3.71 13.44 13.21
C MET A 283 3.25 13.29 11.75
N TRP A 284 2.10 12.65 11.52
CA TRP A 284 1.53 12.41 10.19
C TRP A 284 0.23 13.18 9.93
N ALA A 285 -0.23 13.97 10.91
CA ALA A 285 -1.54 14.62 10.91
C ALA A 285 -2.70 13.63 10.63
N GLN A 286 -2.56 12.39 11.11
CA GLN A 286 -3.61 11.36 10.98
C GLN A 286 -4.75 11.53 11.98
N SER A 287 -4.46 12.19 13.11
CA SER A 287 -5.39 12.53 14.18
C SER A 287 -5.10 13.96 14.61
N TRP A 288 -6.16 14.73 14.87
CA TRP A 288 -6.09 16.15 15.25
C TRP A 288 -6.58 16.37 16.69
N VAL A 289 -6.71 15.31 17.51
CA VAL A 289 -7.24 15.42 18.88
C VAL A 289 -6.39 16.35 19.75
N ASN A 290 -5.08 16.36 19.55
CA ASN A 290 -4.13 17.11 20.36
C ASN A 290 -4.12 18.63 20.10
N ILE A 291 -4.95 19.10 19.16
CA ILE A 291 -5.24 20.54 18.94
C ILE A 291 -6.65 20.94 19.41
N LEU A 292 -7.34 20.06 20.15
CA LEU A 292 -8.70 20.31 20.65
C LEU A 292 -8.79 21.61 21.48
N ASP A 293 -7.73 21.95 22.23
CA ASP A 293 -7.58 23.21 22.95
C ASP A 293 -7.75 24.44 22.04
N LEU A 294 -7.17 24.39 20.84
CA LEU A 294 -7.21 25.49 19.86
C LEU A 294 -8.57 25.59 19.17
N VAL A 295 -9.22 24.46 18.90
CA VAL A 295 -10.42 24.42 18.06
C VAL A 295 -11.73 24.18 18.83
N LEU A 296 -11.69 24.26 20.16
CA LEU A 296 -12.85 23.99 21.01
C LEU A 296 -14.04 24.92 20.67
N PRO A 297 -15.22 24.37 20.27
CA PRO A 297 -16.41 25.15 19.93
C PRO A 297 -16.89 26.10 21.04
N PHE A 298 -16.91 25.61 22.28
CA PHE A 298 -17.33 26.38 23.45
C PHE A 298 -16.20 26.43 24.51
N PRO A 299 -15.30 27.43 24.46
CA PRO A 299 -14.14 27.55 25.35
C PRO A 299 -14.49 27.65 26.85
N LYS A 300 -15.64 28.25 27.16
CA LYS A 300 -16.10 28.46 28.56
C LYS A 300 -16.54 27.17 29.26
N LYS A 301 -16.58 26.04 28.54
CA LYS A 301 -16.96 24.73 29.06
C LYS A 301 -16.01 23.65 28.53
N PRO A 302 -14.73 23.65 28.95
CA PRO A 302 -13.79 22.63 28.51
C PRO A 302 -14.23 21.24 28.99
N PRO A 303 -13.89 20.17 28.24
CA PRO A 303 -14.07 18.81 28.73
C PRO A 303 -13.25 18.60 30.01
N GLU A 304 -13.73 17.75 30.90
CA GLU A 304 -13.00 17.41 32.12
C GLU A 304 -11.71 16.65 31.79
N ASP A 305 -10.65 16.99 32.51
CA ASP A 305 -9.33 16.38 32.32
C ASP A 305 -9.24 15.06 33.10
N ILE A 306 -9.66 13.99 32.44
CA ILE A 306 -9.71 12.64 33.02
C ILE A 306 -8.31 12.16 33.41
N THR A 307 -7.27 12.55 32.66
CA THR A 307 -5.88 12.25 33.01
C THR A 307 -5.52 12.83 34.37
N LYS A 308 -5.89 14.07 34.66
CA LYS A 308 -5.69 14.67 36.00
C LYS A 308 -6.48 13.94 37.08
N ILE A 309 -7.73 13.55 36.80
CA ILE A 309 -8.56 12.81 37.75
C ILE A 309 -7.91 11.46 38.09
N MET A 310 -7.50 10.68 37.09
CA MET A 310 -6.82 9.40 37.27
C MET A 310 -5.51 9.55 38.08
N LYS A 311 -4.71 10.57 37.77
CA LYS A 311 -3.47 10.88 38.51
C LYS A 311 -3.75 11.30 39.95
N SER A 312 -4.77 12.14 40.20
CA SER A 312 -5.18 12.54 41.56
C SER A 312 -5.72 11.38 42.41
N GLN A 313 -6.30 10.38 41.76
CA GLN A 313 -6.78 9.16 42.40
C GLN A 313 -5.69 8.07 42.47
N HIS A 314 -4.45 8.40 42.13
CA HIS A 314 -3.30 7.49 42.15
C HIS A 314 -3.54 6.18 41.38
N TRP A 315 -4.17 6.25 40.20
CA TRP A 315 -4.37 5.08 39.36
C TRP A 315 -3.02 4.48 38.93
N LYS A 316 -2.96 3.15 38.92
CA LYS A 316 -1.84 2.37 38.37
C LYS A 316 -2.25 1.76 37.02
N PRO A 317 -1.30 1.39 36.14
CA PRO A 317 -1.59 0.68 34.90
C PRO A 317 -2.48 -0.54 35.09
N SER A 318 -2.23 -1.37 36.12
CA SER A 318 -3.05 -2.57 36.40
C SER A 318 -4.54 -2.24 36.55
N LYS A 319 -4.86 -1.16 37.29
CA LYS A 319 -6.23 -0.70 37.49
C LYS A 319 -6.90 -0.33 36.16
N MET A 320 -6.17 0.26 35.22
CA MET A 320 -6.71 0.61 33.89
C MET A 320 -7.13 -0.65 33.10
N PHE A 321 -6.38 -1.74 33.22
CA PHE A 321 -6.74 -3.04 32.64
C PHE A 321 -7.93 -3.68 33.37
N GLU A 322 -7.97 -3.57 34.70
CA GLU A 322 -9.07 -4.11 35.52
C GLU A 322 -10.40 -3.44 35.16
N GLU A 323 -10.43 -2.11 35.05
CA GLU A 323 -11.61 -1.35 34.61
C GLU A 323 -12.08 -1.78 33.21
N ALA A 324 -11.14 -2.04 32.30
CA ALA A 324 -11.48 -2.58 30.99
C ALA A 324 -12.10 -3.98 31.10
N ASP A 325 -11.51 -4.92 31.86
CA ASP A 325 -12.07 -6.27 32.07
C ASP A 325 -13.47 -6.22 32.71
N MET A 326 -13.68 -5.34 33.69
CA MET A 326 -14.99 -5.10 34.30
C MET A 326 -16.01 -4.60 33.27
N PHE A 327 -15.61 -3.71 32.37
CA PHE A 327 -16.49 -3.25 31.30
C PHE A 327 -16.90 -4.39 30.37
N PHE A 328 -15.95 -5.22 29.91
CA PHE A 328 -16.27 -6.37 29.05
C PHE A 328 -17.18 -7.39 29.76
N THR A 329 -16.89 -7.71 31.02
CA THR A 329 -17.72 -8.63 31.81
C THR A 329 -19.12 -8.06 32.10
N SER A 330 -19.26 -6.74 32.26
CA SER A 330 -20.57 -6.06 32.41
C SER A 330 -21.46 -6.19 31.17
N LEU A 331 -20.86 -6.30 29.98
CA LEU A 331 -21.57 -6.58 28.72
C LEU A 331 -21.90 -8.07 28.56
N GLY A 332 -21.62 -8.89 29.58
CA GLY A 332 -21.74 -10.33 29.51
C GLY A 332 -20.69 -10.96 28.61
N LEU A 333 -19.51 -10.38 28.41
CA LEU A 333 -18.43 -11.04 27.67
C LEU A 333 -17.56 -11.90 28.62
N LEU A 334 -16.46 -12.46 28.11
CA LEU A 334 -15.63 -13.39 28.88
C LEU A 334 -14.61 -12.60 29.70
N SER A 335 -14.44 -12.94 30.98
CA SER A 335 -13.34 -12.38 31.79
C SER A 335 -11.99 -12.92 31.29
N THR A 336 -10.96 -12.10 31.40
CA THR A 336 -9.59 -12.47 31.04
C THR A 336 -9.04 -13.61 31.91
N PRO A 337 -8.35 -14.61 31.32
CA PRO A 337 -7.79 -15.72 32.08
C PRO A 337 -6.70 -15.29 33.08
N PRO A 338 -6.46 -16.01 34.18
CA PRO A 338 -5.39 -15.67 35.14
C PRO A 338 -3.99 -15.57 34.51
N ASN A 339 -3.71 -16.37 33.47
CA ASN A 339 -2.45 -16.30 32.74
C ASN A 339 -2.22 -14.96 32.04
N PHE A 340 -3.29 -14.28 31.62
CA PHE A 340 -3.21 -12.95 31.00
C PHE A 340 -2.55 -11.95 31.95
N TRP A 341 -3.02 -11.90 33.20
CA TRP A 341 -2.50 -11.01 34.24
C TRP A 341 -1.05 -11.34 34.63
N LYS A 342 -0.70 -12.63 34.66
CA LYS A 342 0.64 -13.09 35.05
C LYS A 342 1.70 -12.85 33.97
N LYS A 343 1.33 -12.92 32.68
CA LYS A 343 2.29 -12.93 31.56
C LYS A 343 2.27 -11.69 30.68
N SER A 344 1.25 -10.83 30.77
CA SER A 344 1.19 -9.59 29.97
C SER A 344 2.20 -8.57 30.45
N MET A 345 2.72 -7.76 29.52
CA MET A 345 3.56 -6.61 29.82
C MET A 345 2.68 -5.36 29.81
N MET A 346 2.17 -4.99 30.99
CA MET A 346 1.23 -3.87 31.17
C MET A 346 1.94 -2.53 31.42
N GLU A 347 3.22 -2.57 31.80
CA GLU A 347 4.06 -1.40 32.05
C GLU A 347 5.47 -1.66 31.52
N ARG A 348 6.25 -0.59 31.35
CA ARG A 348 7.65 -0.71 30.92
C ARG A 348 8.47 -1.33 32.05
N PRO A 349 9.21 -2.43 31.81
CA PRO A 349 10.09 -3.01 32.83
C PRO A 349 11.14 -2.01 33.32
N ALA A 350 11.34 -1.94 34.64
CA ALA A 350 12.31 -1.05 35.27
C ALA A 350 13.74 -1.64 35.35
N ASP A 351 13.94 -2.85 34.84
CA ASP A 351 15.20 -3.59 34.91
C ASP A 351 16.19 -3.27 33.78
N GLY A 352 15.94 -2.18 33.04
CA GLY A 352 16.82 -1.69 31.98
C GLY A 352 16.77 -2.47 30.66
N ARG A 353 15.89 -3.46 30.52
CA ARG A 353 15.72 -4.18 29.26
C ARG A 353 15.09 -3.30 28.19
N GLU A 354 15.58 -3.45 26.96
CA GLU A 354 14.96 -2.83 25.78
C GLU A 354 13.73 -3.64 25.37
N VAL A 355 12.62 -2.94 25.14
CA VAL A 355 11.32 -3.54 24.76
C VAL A 355 10.68 -2.74 23.65
N GLU A 356 9.85 -3.40 22.83
CA GLU A 356 9.04 -2.69 21.86
C GLU A 356 7.78 -2.15 22.53
N CYS A 357 7.67 -0.83 22.70
CA CYS A 357 6.56 -0.22 23.45
C CYS A 357 5.23 -0.11 22.68
N HIS A 358 5.22 -0.30 21.36
CA HIS A 358 3.99 -0.20 20.57
C HIS A 358 2.94 -1.21 21.06
N ALA A 359 1.73 -0.71 21.35
CA ALA A 359 0.64 -1.50 21.91
C ALA A 359 0.22 -2.63 20.94
N SER A 360 0.11 -3.86 21.44
CA SER A 360 -0.29 -5.03 20.65
C SER A 360 -0.97 -6.09 21.52
N ALA A 361 -1.86 -6.88 20.92
CA ALA A 361 -2.54 -8.03 21.54
C ALA A 361 -2.11 -9.32 20.84
N TRP A 362 -1.90 -10.39 21.60
CA TRP A 362 -1.27 -11.62 21.14
C TRP A 362 -2.11 -12.86 21.50
N ASP A 363 -2.36 -13.71 20.50
CA ASP A 363 -2.88 -15.08 20.65
C ASP A 363 -1.73 -16.08 20.47
N PHE A 364 -1.51 -16.94 21.45
CA PHE A 364 -0.44 -17.96 21.43
C PHE A 364 -0.92 -19.29 20.83
N TYR A 365 -2.11 -19.32 20.22
CA TYR A 365 -2.70 -20.43 19.47
C TYR A 365 -2.96 -21.72 20.23
N ASN A 366 -2.74 -21.75 21.55
CA ASN A 366 -3.05 -22.87 22.43
C ASN A 366 -4.44 -22.77 23.10
N GLY A 367 -5.20 -21.71 22.83
CA GLY A 367 -6.54 -21.46 23.37
C GLY A 367 -6.59 -21.12 24.88
N LYS A 368 -5.44 -20.89 25.51
CA LYS A 368 -5.29 -20.64 26.95
C LYS A 368 -4.46 -19.39 27.27
N ASP A 369 -3.48 -19.07 26.44
CA ASP A 369 -2.51 -18.00 26.66
C ASP A 369 -2.77 -16.85 25.68
N PHE A 370 -3.13 -15.71 26.25
CA PHE A 370 -3.42 -14.46 25.55
C PHE A 370 -2.75 -13.35 26.33
N ARG A 371 -2.08 -12.41 25.65
CA ARG A 371 -1.28 -11.38 26.31
C ARG A 371 -1.43 -10.02 25.63
N ILE A 372 -1.29 -8.95 26.40
CA ILE A 372 -1.10 -7.59 25.87
C ILE A 372 0.31 -7.12 26.19
N LYS A 373 0.91 -6.43 25.21
CA LYS A 373 2.18 -5.72 25.36
C LYS A 373 1.91 -4.22 25.15
N LYS A 374 2.09 -3.41 26.19
CA LYS A 374 1.99 -1.95 26.14
C LYS A 374 2.84 -1.34 27.26
N CYS A 375 3.66 -0.34 26.93
CA CYS A 375 4.28 0.52 27.93
C CYS A 375 3.24 1.57 28.35
N THR A 376 2.44 1.24 29.36
CA THR A 376 1.28 2.05 29.74
C THR A 376 1.68 3.22 30.62
N GLU A 377 1.24 4.41 30.24
CA GLU A 377 1.23 5.61 31.07
C GLU A 377 -0.19 5.93 31.55
N VAL A 378 -0.29 6.61 32.70
CA VAL A 378 -1.59 6.96 33.29
C VAL A 378 -2.16 8.19 32.57
N THR A 379 -2.71 7.98 31.38
CA THR A 379 -3.37 8.98 30.53
C THR A 379 -4.68 8.43 29.95
N ILE A 380 -5.58 9.32 29.52
CA ILE A 380 -6.81 8.88 28.85
C ILE A 380 -6.55 8.22 27.50
N GLU A 381 -5.54 8.66 26.74
CA GLU A 381 -5.16 8.03 25.48
C GLU A 381 -4.77 6.56 25.71
N ASP A 382 -3.97 6.31 26.74
CA ASP A 382 -3.56 4.96 27.09
C ASP A 382 -4.69 4.12 27.66
N LEU A 383 -5.61 4.71 28.42
CA LEU A 383 -6.83 4.05 28.85
C LEU A 383 -7.64 3.57 27.65
N LEU A 384 -7.97 4.46 26.72
CA LEU A 384 -8.74 4.13 25.51
C LEU A 384 -8.00 3.12 24.62
N SER A 385 -6.67 3.19 24.58
CA SER A 385 -5.82 2.19 23.92
C SER A 385 -5.93 0.82 24.59
N ILE A 386 -6.02 0.72 25.92
CA ILE A 386 -6.25 -0.55 26.63
C ILE A 386 -7.61 -1.13 26.27
N PHE A 387 -8.68 -0.33 26.30
CA PHE A 387 -10.02 -0.78 25.87
C PHE A 387 -10.01 -1.35 24.45
N HIS A 388 -9.31 -0.69 23.52
CA HIS A 388 -9.16 -1.18 22.15
C HIS A 388 -8.41 -2.52 22.11
N ARG A 389 -7.29 -2.67 22.84
CA ARG A 389 -6.49 -3.91 22.87
C ARG A 389 -7.21 -5.06 23.58
N MET A 390 -7.96 -4.78 24.63
CA MET A 390 -8.82 -5.75 25.30
C MET A 390 -9.95 -6.23 24.37
N GLY A 391 -10.43 -5.39 23.45
CA GLY A 391 -11.35 -5.81 22.39
C GLY A 391 -10.77 -6.90 21.48
N HIS A 392 -9.48 -6.83 21.14
CA HIS A 392 -8.78 -7.90 20.40
C HIS A 392 -8.69 -9.18 21.24
N ILE A 393 -8.30 -9.10 22.51
CA ILE A 393 -8.29 -10.26 23.43
C ILE A 393 -9.67 -10.89 23.52
N GLN A 394 -10.72 -10.07 23.59
CA GLN A 394 -12.08 -10.57 23.64
C GLN A 394 -12.46 -11.33 22.36
N TYR A 395 -12.01 -10.86 21.19
CA TYR A 395 -12.17 -11.60 19.94
C TYR A 395 -11.46 -12.96 20.00
N PHE A 396 -10.21 -12.97 20.51
CA PHE A 396 -9.40 -14.18 20.66
C PHE A 396 -10.08 -15.23 21.54
N LEU A 397 -10.62 -14.79 22.67
CA LEU A 397 -11.33 -15.65 23.61
C LEU A 397 -12.60 -16.27 23.02
N GLN A 398 -13.27 -15.58 22.10
CA GLN A 398 -14.54 -16.05 21.52
C GLN A 398 -14.31 -17.12 20.46
N TYR A 399 -13.34 -16.95 19.57
CA TYR A 399 -13.07 -17.93 18.50
C TYR A 399 -12.03 -18.99 18.87
N LYS A 400 -11.56 -19.04 20.12
CA LYS A 400 -10.47 -19.95 20.54
C LYS A 400 -10.74 -21.43 20.27
N ASN A 401 -12.01 -21.83 20.18
CA ASN A 401 -12.43 -23.21 19.90
C ASN A 401 -12.53 -23.51 18.39
N LEU A 402 -12.36 -22.53 17.52
CA LEU A 402 -12.26 -22.76 16.07
C LEU A 402 -10.89 -23.34 15.71
N SER A 403 -10.84 -23.97 14.53
CA SER A 403 -9.58 -24.28 13.85
C SER A 403 -8.71 -23.04 13.76
N VAL A 404 -7.39 -23.21 13.95
CA VAL A 404 -6.38 -22.13 13.83
C VAL A 404 -6.52 -21.38 12.50
N ILE A 405 -6.96 -22.05 11.44
CA ILE A 405 -7.20 -21.44 10.11
C ILE A 405 -8.30 -20.36 10.17
N PHE A 406 -9.27 -20.51 11.08
CA PHE A 406 -10.41 -19.60 11.24
C PHE A 406 -10.27 -18.63 12.42
N ARG A 407 -9.19 -18.70 13.21
CA ARG A 407 -8.90 -17.77 14.32
C ARG A 407 -8.39 -16.42 13.82
N ALA A 408 -9.28 -15.71 13.14
CA ALA A 408 -9.13 -14.33 12.70
C ALA A 408 -10.54 -13.72 12.62
N GLY A 409 -10.63 -12.40 12.55
CA GLY A 409 -11.88 -11.71 12.26
C GLY A 409 -12.47 -12.11 10.91
N ALA A 410 -13.76 -11.86 10.73
CA ALA A 410 -14.47 -12.20 9.49
C ALA A 410 -13.76 -11.63 8.25
N ASN A 411 -13.24 -10.41 8.38
CA ASN A 411 -12.17 -9.86 7.56
C ASN A 411 -11.25 -9.01 8.47
N PRO A 412 -10.09 -8.51 7.98
CA PRO A 412 -9.15 -7.76 8.81
C PRO A 412 -9.71 -6.48 9.46
N ALA A 413 -10.81 -5.92 8.93
CA ALA A 413 -11.44 -4.72 9.50
C ALA A 413 -12.36 -5.03 10.69
N PHE A 414 -12.90 -6.25 10.81
CA PHE A 414 -13.77 -6.63 11.92
C PHE A 414 -13.05 -6.62 13.27
N GLU A 415 -11.82 -7.14 13.32
CA GLU A 415 -11.00 -7.13 14.55
C GLU A 415 -10.80 -5.70 15.06
N GLU A 416 -10.36 -4.81 14.16
CA GLU A 416 -10.14 -3.40 14.49
C GLU A 416 -11.46 -2.70 14.87
N ALA A 417 -12.56 -3.00 14.16
CA ALA A 417 -13.86 -2.37 14.41
C ALA A 417 -14.43 -2.71 15.77
N VAL A 418 -14.32 -3.96 16.23
CA VAL A 418 -14.80 -4.38 17.55
C VAL A 418 -14.06 -3.64 18.66
N GLY A 419 -12.72 -3.59 18.58
CA GLY A 419 -11.90 -2.84 19.53
C GLY A 419 -12.27 -1.36 19.57
N SER A 420 -12.35 -0.71 18.41
CA SER A 420 -12.71 0.72 18.34
C SER A 420 -14.15 1.03 18.76
N MET A 421 -15.10 0.15 18.47
CA MET A 421 -16.49 0.29 18.89
C MET A 421 -16.63 0.27 20.42
N ILE A 422 -15.87 -0.60 21.10
CA ILE A 422 -15.83 -0.60 22.57
C ILE A 422 -15.23 0.70 23.10
N THR A 423 -14.14 1.17 22.50
CA THR A 423 -13.54 2.46 22.86
C THR A 423 -14.54 3.62 22.72
N LEU A 424 -15.42 3.62 21.71
CA LEU A 424 -16.49 4.63 21.58
C LEU A 424 -17.44 4.60 22.79
N SER A 425 -17.90 3.43 23.21
CA SER A 425 -18.76 3.29 24.40
C SER A 425 -18.04 3.70 25.69
N ALA A 426 -16.78 3.27 25.87
CA ALA A 426 -15.96 3.59 27.02
C ALA A 426 -15.62 5.10 27.09
N SER A 427 -15.49 5.77 25.95
CA SER A 427 -15.25 7.22 25.90
C SER A 427 -16.45 8.09 26.33
N SER A 428 -17.63 7.49 26.53
CA SER A 428 -18.85 8.23 26.86
C SER A 428 -18.77 8.82 28.28
N HIS A 429 -19.29 10.05 28.48
CA HIS A 429 -19.35 10.65 29.82
C HIS A 429 -20.25 9.87 30.77
N LYS A 430 -21.23 9.11 30.27
CA LYS A 430 -22.02 8.21 31.10
C LYS A 430 -21.12 7.15 31.74
N HIS A 431 -20.12 6.65 31.01
CA HIS A 431 -19.17 5.69 31.56
C HIS A 431 -18.07 6.35 32.39
N LEU A 432 -17.46 7.43 31.88
CA LEU A 432 -16.31 8.06 32.54
C LEU A 432 -16.68 8.93 33.74
N LEU A 433 -17.89 9.52 33.75
CA LEU A 433 -18.32 10.54 34.71
C LEU A 433 -19.70 10.26 35.33
N ASN A 434 -20.36 9.14 34.99
CA ASN A 434 -21.69 8.75 35.49
C ASN A 434 -22.77 9.84 35.39
N ARG A 435 -22.67 10.76 34.43
CA ARG A 435 -23.64 11.87 34.25
C ARG A 435 -24.02 12.10 32.78
N GLY A 436 -25.20 12.67 32.58
CA GLY A 436 -25.67 13.16 31.27
C GLY A 436 -24.93 14.43 30.83
N ARG A 437 -25.04 14.81 29.55
CA ARG A 437 -24.39 16.00 28.97
C ARG A 437 -25.39 17.10 28.64
N ALA A 438 -24.99 18.36 28.83
CA ALA A 438 -25.70 19.50 28.25
C ALA A 438 -25.35 19.67 26.76
N ARG A 439 -26.24 20.30 25.97
CA ARG A 439 -26.09 20.46 24.50
C ARG A 439 -24.75 21.07 24.05
N LYS A 440 -24.21 22.05 24.80
CA LYS A 440 -22.90 22.67 24.48
C LYS A 440 -21.72 21.75 24.78
N GLU A 441 -21.79 20.97 25.85
CA GLU A 441 -20.77 19.98 26.22
C GLU A 441 -20.77 18.79 25.25
N GLU A 442 -21.95 18.42 24.75
CA GLU A 442 -22.10 17.41 23.71
C GLU A 442 -21.38 17.80 22.41
N VAL A 443 -21.51 19.05 21.95
CA VAL A 443 -20.80 19.54 20.76
C VAL A 443 -19.28 19.52 20.97
N ASN A 444 -18.79 19.95 22.14
CA ASN A 444 -17.37 19.89 22.49
C ASN A 444 -16.85 18.44 22.49
N PHE A 445 -17.62 17.50 23.05
CA PHE A 445 -17.25 16.09 23.02
C PHE A 445 -17.22 15.53 21.59
N LEU A 446 -18.28 15.78 20.80
CA LEU A 446 -18.34 15.31 19.43
C LEU A 446 -17.21 15.90 18.58
N MET A 447 -16.80 17.14 18.84
CA MET A 447 -15.61 17.73 18.21
C MET A 447 -14.36 16.91 18.52
N GLY A 448 -14.13 16.55 19.79
CA GLY A 448 -12.99 15.70 20.17
C GLY A 448 -12.97 14.37 19.41
N ILE A 449 -14.10 13.68 19.36
CA ILE A 449 -14.22 12.42 18.59
C ILE A 449 -14.06 12.67 17.09
N ALA A 450 -14.55 13.79 16.55
CA ALA A 450 -14.43 14.11 15.13
C ALA A 450 -12.97 14.39 14.71
N LEU A 451 -12.21 15.09 15.54
CA LEU A 451 -10.78 15.33 15.32
C LEU A 451 -9.96 14.03 15.33
N GLU A 452 -10.43 12.98 16.00
CA GLU A 452 -9.80 11.66 15.95
C GLU A 452 -10.28 10.85 14.74
N LYS A 453 -11.60 10.73 14.58
CA LYS A 453 -12.24 9.76 13.69
C LYS A 453 -12.44 10.33 12.28
N ILE A 454 -12.97 11.55 12.16
CA ILE A 454 -13.27 12.16 10.85
C ILE A 454 -12.00 12.66 10.16
N ALA A 455 -11.07 13.26 10.92
CA ALA A 455 -9.76 13.66 10.39
C ALA A 455 -8.96 12.49 9.81
N PHE A 456 -9.16 11.29 10.38
CA PHE A 456 -8.47 10.07 10.00
C PHE A 456 -9.00 9.44 8.70
N ILE A 457 -10.25 9.69 8.30
CA ILE A 457 -10.90 9.12 7.10
C ILE A 457 -10.01 9.25 5.85
N PRO A 458 -9.65 10.46 5.39
CA PRO A 458 -8.86 10.61 4.18
C PRO A 458 -7.45 10.06 4.30
N PHE A 459 -6.83 10.13 5.49
CA PHE A 459 -5.52 9.55 5.73
C PHE A 459 -5.54 8.03 5.58
N ALA A 460 -6.52 7.37 6.20
CA ALA A 460 -6.66 5.93 6.14
C ALA A 460 -6.98 5.42 4.73
N TYR A 461 -7.75 6.19 3.97
CA TYR A 461 -8.08 5.89 2.59
C TYR A 461 -6.86 6.00 1.65
N LEU A 462 -6.13 7.13 1.69
CA LEU A 462 -5.04 7.38 0.74
C LEU A 462 -3.82 6.47 0.94
N MET A 463 -3.60 5.97 2.18
CA MET A 463 -2.43 5.15 2.52
C MET A 463 -2.33 3.88 1.67
N ASP A 464 -3.42 3.12 1.56
CA ASP A 464 -3.44 1.92 0.73
C ASP A 464 -3.69 2.22 -0.73
N LEU A 465 -4.41 3.29 -1.06
CA LEU A 465 -4.52 3.75 -2.45
C LEU A 465 -3.14 4.05 -3.06
N PHE A 466 -2.26 4.72 -2.31
CA PHE A 466 -0.86 4.94 -2.70
C PHE A 466 -0.14 3.61 -2.90
N ARG A 467 -0.19 2.70 -1.92
CA ARG A 467 0.51 1.41 -2.00
C ARG A 467 0.01 0.51 -3.12
N TRP A 468 -1.30 0.47 -3.36
CA TRP A 468 -1.88 -0.29 -4.46
C TRP A 468 -1.38 0.21 -5.81
N LYS A 469 -1.34 1.52 -6.01
CA LYS A 469 -0.78 2.15 -7.23
C LYS A 469 0.74 1.98 -7.36
N VAL A 470 1.46 1.79 -6.25
CA VAL A 470 2.88 1.41 -6.29
C VAL A 470 3.03 -0.06 -6.69
N PHE A 471 2.21 -0.95 -6.13
CA PHE A 471 2.27 -2.38 -6.42
C PHE A 471 1.84 -2.71 -7.85
N ASP A 472 0.83 -2.02 -8.40
CA ASP A 472 0.38 -2.24 -9.78
C ASP A 472 1.29 -1.58 -10.84
N GLY A 473 2.21 -0.70 -10.42
CA GLY A 473 3.17 0.00 -11.27
C GLY A 473 2.71 1.34 -11.83
N THR A 474 1.51 1.83 -11.47
CA THR A 474 0.99 3.15 -11.86
C THR A 474 1.89 4.28 -11.33
N ILE A 475 2.35 4.16 -10.08
CA ILE A 475 3.31 5.09 -9.49
C ILE A 475 4.71 4.49 -9.63
N GLN A 476 5.55 5.16 -10.42
CA GLN A 476 6.93 4.78 -10.61
C GLN A 476 7.82 5.32 -9.47
N LYS A 477 8.97 4.66 -9.27
CA LYS A 477 9.88 4.92 -8.14
C LYS A 477 10.47 6.33 -8.10
N ASP A 478 10.62 6.97 -9.24
CA ASP A 478 11.11 8.34 -9.39
C ASP A 478 10.10 9.38 -8.91
N VAL A 479 8.81 9.03 -8.87
CA VAL A 479 7.71 9.92 -8.47
C VAL A 479 6.99 9.49 -7.18
N TYR A 480 7.53 8.54 -6.40
CA TYR A 480 6.92 8.09 -5.14
C TYR A 480 6.51 9.23 -4.20
N ASN A 481 7.44 10.14 -3.90
CA ASN A 481 7.16 11.22 -2.94
C ASN A 481 6.23 12.29 -3.52
N GLN A 482 6.32 12.56 -4.81
CA GLN A 482 5.44 13.50 -5.50
C GLN A 482 4.00 13.01 -5.49
N GLU A 483 3.77 11.75 -5.89
CA GLU A 483 2.43 11.16 -5.90
C GLU A 483 1.86 10.99 -4.49
N TRP A 484 2.70 10.71 -3.49
CA TRP A 484 2.29 10.73 -2.09
C TRP A 484 1.70 12.10 -1.69
N TRP A 485 2.38 13.21 -2.03
CA TRP A 485 1.88 14.55 -1.71
C TRP A 485 0.69 14.97 -2.58
N ASN A 486 0.61 14.52 -3.82
CA ASN A 486 -0.57 14.71 -4.67
C ASN A 486 -1.81 14.06 -4.03
N LEU A 487 -1.68 12.84 -3.49
CA LEU A 487 -2.75 12.16 -2.77
C LEU A 487 -3.09 12.85 -1.44
N ARG A 488 -2.08 13.28 -0.67
CA ARG A 488 -2.27 14.06 0.57
C ARG A 488 -3.05 15.35 0.30
N LEU A 489 -2.71 16.08 -0.75
CA LEU A 489 -3.41 17.29 -1.14
C LEU A 489 -4.83 16.97 -1.62
N LYS A 490 -5.00 15.99 -2.52
CA LYS A 490 -6.30 15.62 -3.08
C LYS A 490 -7.31 15.16 -2.03
N TYR A 491 -6.89 14.35 -1.06
CA TYR A 491 -7.80 13.71 -0.11
C TYR A 491 -7.85 14.43 1.25
N GLN A 492 -6.71 14.94 1.75
CA GLN A 492 -6.64 15.62 3.06
C GLN A 492 -6.55 17.14 2.98
N GLY A 493 -6.31 17.73 1.81
CA GLY A 493 -6.09 19.18 1.74
C GLY A 493 -4.83 19.65 2.46
N MET A 494 -3.81 18.79 2.49
CA MET A 494 -2.53 19.09 3.13
C MET A 494 -1.40 19.14 2.11
N CYS A 495 -0.52 20.11 2.29
CA CYS A 495 0.74 20.27 1.59
C CYS A 495 1.92 20.00 2.55
N PRO A 496 3.10 19.68 2.03
CA PRO A 496 4.29 19.66 2.86
C PRO A 496 4.64 21.08 3.32
N PRO A 497 5.27 21.25 4.49
CA PRO A 497 5.71 22.57 4.98
C PRO A 497 6.98 23.09 4.34
N ILE A 498 7.75 22.19 3.72
CA ILE A 498 8.95 22.49 2.97
C ILE A 498 8.88 21.77 1.63
N PRO A 499 9.47 22.34 0.56
CA PRO A 499 9.60 21.63 -0.70
C PRO A 499 10.30 20.29 -0.48
N ARG A 500 9.76 19.24 -1.11
CA ARG A 500 10.34 17.90 -1.04
C ARG A 500 11.11 17.62 -2.32
N THR A 501 12.22 16.93 -2.16
CA THR A 501 13.11 16.50 -3.23
C THR A 501 12.77 15.09 -3.69
N LYS A 502 13.42 14.63 -4.77
CA LYS A 502 13.27 13.25 -5.24
C LYS A 502 13.88 12.22 -4.29
N ASP A 503 14.87 12.60 -3.50
CA ASP A 503 15.54 11.70 -2.57
C ASP A 503 14.70 11.43 -1.31
N ASP A 504 13.73 12.30 -1.03
CA ASP A 504 12.79 12.13 0.06
C ASP A 504 11.86 10.92 -0.17
N PHE A 505 11.52 10.23 0.91
CA PHE A 505 10.52 9.15 0.94
C PHE A 505 9.69 9.24 2.22
N ASP A 506 8.84 10.27 2.27
CA ASP A 506 7.96 10.58 3.38
C ASP A 506 7.00 9.45 3.78
N PRO A 507 6.41 8.63 2.87
CA PRO A 507 5.60 7.50 3.28
C PRO A 507 6.40 6.45 4.09
N GLY A 508 7.69 6.29 3.84
CA GLY A 508 8.56 5.38 4.61
C GLY A 508 8.68 5.77 6.08
N ALA A 509 8.49 7.05 6.41
CA ALA A 509 8.48 7.56 7.78
C ALA A 509 7.20 7.16 8.56
N LYS A 510 6.29 6.37 7.97
CA LYS A 510 5.13 5.78 8.66
C LYS A 510 5.34 4.29 8.90
N PHE A 511 5.16 3.88 10.15
CA PHE A 511 5.33 2.49 10.61
C PHE A 511 4.64 1.46 9.70
N HIS A 512 3.39 1.67 9.29
CA HIS A 512 2.66 0.67 8.49
C HIS A 512 3.23 0.46 7.08
N ILE A 513 3.89 1.47 6.50
CA ILE A 513 4.61 1.34 5.23
C ILE A 513 5.88 0.54 5.45
N SER A 514 6.65 0.92 6.49
CA SER A 514 7.92 0.32 6.83
C SER A 514 7.77 -1.15 7.27
N ALA A 515 6.71 -1.46 8.03
CA ALA A 515 6.37 -2.78 8.55
C ALA A 515 5.51 -3.64 7.59
N SER A 516 5.21 -3.16 6.38
CA SER A 516 4.42 -3.94 5.40
C SER A 516 3.02 -4.36 5.93
N VAL A 517 2.39 -3.53 6.77
CA VAL A 517 1.06 -3.81 7.35
C VAL A 517 -0.04 -3.12 6.53
N PRO A 518 -1.00 -3.85 5.93
CA PRO A 518 -2.15 -3.27 5.20
C PRO A 518 -2.95 -2.25 6.02
N TYR A 519 -3.34 -1.12 5.44
CA TYR A 519 -3.94 0.02 6.15
C TYR A 519 -5.45 0.14 5.96
N ILE A 520 -6.01 -0.38 4.87
CA ILE A 520 -7.42 -0.24 4.52
C ILE A 520 -8.35 -0.86 5.57
N ARG A 521 -7.82 -1.80 6.36
CA ARG A 521 -8.48 -2.34 7.56
C ARG A 521 -8.98 -1.24 8.49
N TYR A 522 -8.22 -0.15 8.66
CA TYR A 522 -8.57 0.94 9.55
C TYR A 522 -9.66 1.83 8.97
N PHE A 523 -9.66 2.05 7.65
CA PHE A 523 -10.72 2.81 6.97
C PHE A 523 -12.07 2.08 7.04
N ILE A 524 -12.09 0.79 6.70
CA ILE A 524 -13.32 -0.02 6.77
C ILE A 524 -13.77 -0.16 8.23
N SER A 525 -12.82 -0.38 9.15
CA SER A 525 -13.09 -0.45 10.59
C SER A 525 -13.71 0.84 11.12
N LEU A 526 -13.30 1.99 10.59
CA LEU A 526 -13.84 3.28 10.97
C LEU A 526 -15.33 3.42 10.64
N VAL A 527 -15.78 2.92 9.50
CA VAL A 527 -17.21 2.95 9.15
C VAL A 527 -17.95 1.85 9.92
N LEU A 528 -17.38 0.65 9.94
CA LEU A 528 -17.97 -0.53 10.54
C LEU A 528 -18.19 -0.36 12.05
N GLN A 529 -17.27 0.27 12.79
CA GLN A 529 -17.41 0.45 14.24
C GLN A 529 -18.67 1.23 14.62
N PHE A 530 -19.10 2.23 13.83
CA PHE A 530 -20.33 2.98 14.10
C PHE A 530 -21.58 2.15 13.75
N GLN A 531 -21.52 1.37 12.67
CA GLN A 531 -22.62 0.47 12.30
C GLN A 531 -22.83 -0.63 13.35
N LEU A 532 -21.74 -1.20 13.87
CA LEU A 532 -21.78 -2.15 14.98
C LEU A 532 -22.28 -1.47 16.26
N HIS A 533 -21.79 -0.27 16.57
CA HIS A 533 -22.20 0.49 17.74
C HIS A 533 -23.71 0.80 17.71
N GLU A 534 -24.24 1.27 16.58
CA GLU A 534 -25.67 1.52 16.41
C GLU A 534 -26.51 0.25 16.60
N ALA A 535 -26.10 -0.87 15.99
CA ALA A 535 -26.80 -2.14 16.11
C ALA A 535 -26.82 -2.65 17.56
N LEU A 536 -25.68 -2.60 18.26
CA LEU A 536 -25.62 -2.98 19.67
C LEU A 536 -26.44 -2.03 20.54
N CYS A 537 -26.40 -0.72 20.31
CA CYS A 537 -27.22 0.24 21.05
C CYS A 537 -28.72 -0.01 20.87
N LYS A 538 -29.19 -0.41 19.68
CA LYS A 538 -30.58 -0.82 19.44
C LYS A 538 -30.93 -2.14 20.12
N ALA A 539 -29.95 -3.03 20.27
CA ALA A 539 -30.10 -4.29 20.98
C ALA A 539 -30.00 -4.13 22.52
N LEU A 540 -29.58 -2.97 23.05
CA LEU A 540 -29.57 -2.70 24.49
C LEU A 540 -31.01 -2.70 25.02
N GLY A 541 -31.35 -3.75 25.78
CA GLY A 541 -32.70 -4.12 26.18
C GLY A 541 -33.02 -5.61 25.90
N HIS A 542 -32.29 -6.22 24.97
CA HIS A 542 -32.30 -7.66 24.71
C HIS A 542 -31.12 -8.34 25.43
N MET A 543 -31.37 -8.86 26.64
CA MET A 543 -30.44 -9.76 27.35
C MET A 543 -30.46 -11.16 26.71
N GLY A 544 -29.90 -11.30 25.52
CA GLY A 544 -29.89 -12.57 24.75
C GLY A 544 -28.50 -13.00 24.23
N PRO A 545 -28.34 -14.27 23.78
CA PRO A 545 -27.07 -14.86 23.31
C PRO A 545 -26.40 -14.15 22.11
N LEU A 546 -27.13 -13.27 21.44
CA LEU A 546 -26.79 -12.66 20.14
C LEU A 546 -25.40 -12.00 20.11
N HIS A 547 -24.97 -11.37 21.20
CA HIS A 547 -23.70 -10.64 21.27
C HIS A 547 -22.47 -11.56 21.33
N ARG A 548 -22.57 -12.74 21.96
CA ARG A 548 -21.47 -13.72 22.07
C ARG A 548 -21.31 -14.52 20.79
N ASP A 549 -22.42 -14.86 20.16
CA ASP A 549 -22.43 -15.89 19.11
C ASP A 549 -21.84 -15.44 17.77
N ILE A 550 -21.65 -14.13 17.60
CA ILE A 550 -21.14 -13.55 16.36
C ILE A 550 -19.61 -13.48 16.37
N LEU A 551 -18.99 -13.06 17.48
CA LEU A 551 -17.52 -13.06 17.60
C LEU A 551 -16.94 -14.48 17.51
N LYS A 552 -17.71 -15.49 17.94
CA LYS A 552 -17.36 -16.91 17.83
C LYS A 552 -17.22 -17.41 16.39
N LEU A 553 -17.80 -16.73 15.41
CA LEU A 553 -17.73 -17.17 14.01
C LEU A 553 -16.33 -16.98 13.41
N GLY A 554 -15.51 -16.08 13.97
CA GLY A 554 -14.19 -15.78 13.43
C GLY A 554 -14.23 -15.53 11.92
N SER A 555 -13.34 -16.18 11.18
CA SER A 555 -13.31 -16.16 9.72
C SER A 555 -13.91 -17.40 9.07
N SER A 556 -14.73 -18.17 9.79
CA SER A 556 -15.37 -19.41 9.28
C SER A 556 -16.49 -19.17 8.27
N LYS A 557 -17.08 -17.96 8.27
CA LYS A 557 -18.13 -17.52 7.35
C LYS A 557 -17.69 -16.29 6.56
N PRO A 558 -18.27 -16.04 5.37
CA PRO A 558 -18.08 -14.78 4.65
C PRO A 558 -18.49 -13.60 5.51
N TRP A 559 -17.74 -12.51 5.46
CA TRP A 559 -18.00 -11.35 6.31
C TRP A 559 -19.38 -10.68 6.09
N PRO A 560 -20.01 -10.68 4.90
CA PRO A 560 -21.36 -10.11 4.74
C PRO A 560 -22.42 -10.87 5.55
N GLU A 561 -22.28 -12.19 5.68
CA GLU A 561 -23.19 -13.02 6.50
C GLU A 561 -23.01 -12.71 7.99
N VAL A 562 -21.75 -12.52 8.42
CA VAL A 562 -21.44 -12.12 9.80
C VAL A 562 -22.02 -10.74 10.08
N LEU A 563 -21.88 -9.79 9.15
CA LEU A 563 -22.43 -8.43 9.28
C LEU A 563 -23.96 -8.44 9.36
N GLN A 564 -24.61 -9.27 8.54
CA GLN A 564 -26.06 -9.38 8.49
C GLN A 564 -26.63 -9.91 9.81
N LYS A 565 -25.95 -10.88 10.44
CA LYS A 565 -26.35 -11.39 11.75
C LYS A 565 -26.30 -10.32 12.85
N ILE A 566 -25.41 -9.33 12.75
CA ILE A 566 -25.28 -8.25 13.74
C ILE A 566 -26.25 -7.11 13.44
N THR A 567 -26.25 -6.63 12.20
CA THR A 567 -26.81 -5.33 11.83
C THR A 567 -28.09 -5.45 11.00
N GLY A 568 -28.45 -6.67 10.57
CA GLY A 568 -29.51 -6.91 9.58
C GLY A 568 -29.12 -6.55 8.15
N GLN A 569 -27.92 -6.01 7.93
CA GLN A 569 -27.44 -5.53 6.62
C GLN A 569 -26.22 -6.33 6.16
N THR A 570 -26.10 -6.55 4.85
CA THR A 570 -24.96 -7.27 4.24
C THR A 570 -23.82 -6.37 3.81
N LYS A 571 -24.05 -5.04 3.74
CA LYS A 571 -23.07 -4.04 3.29
C LYS A 571 -22.62 -3.14 4.43
N VAL A 572 -21.38 -2.64 4.31
CA VAL A 572 -20.86 -1.57 5.17
C VAL A 572 -21.49 -0.24 4.75
N SER A 573 -21.94 0.57 5.70
CA SER A 573 -22.76 1.76 5.44
C SER A 573 -22.33 2.94 6.32
N THR A 574 -22.22 4.14 5.72
CA THR A 574 -21.85 5.37 6.42
C THR A 574 -22.98 5.96 7.28
N LYS A 575 -24.22 5.47 7.12
CA LYS A 575 -25.42 6.03 7.76
C LYS A 575 -25.31 6.14 9.28
N ALA A 576 -24.77 5.12 9.94
CA ALA A 576 -24.60 5.11 11.39
C ALA A 576 -23.60 6.19 11.86
N LEU A 577 -22.47 6.32 11.15
CA LEU A 577 -21.46 7.34 11.42
C LEU A 577 -22.05 8.75 11.21
N MET A 578 -22.74 8.98 10.09
CA MET A 578 -23.37 10.27 9.80
C MET A 578 -24.46 10.62 10.83
N THR A 579 -25.22 9.62 11.30
CA THR A 579 -26.22 9.80 12.35
C THR A 579 -25.58 10.19 13.67
N TYR A 580 -24.48 9.53 14.06
CA TYR A 580 -23.73 9.84 15.27
C TYR A 580 -23.22 11.29 15.28
N PHE A 581 -22.68 11.76 14.15
CA PHE A 581 -22.14 13.13 14.03
C PHE A 581 -23.16 14.18 13.61
N LYS A 582 -24.45 13.83 13.45
CA LYS A 582 -25.50 14.77 13.01
C LYS A 582 -25.57 16.05 13.85
N PRO A 583 -25.49 16.04 15.20
CA PRO A 583 -25.50 17.26 15.99
C PRO A 583 -24.31 18.18 15.69
N LEU A 584 -23.12 17.60 15.57
CA LEU A 584 -21.90 18.34 15.22
C LEU A 584 -21.95 18.87 13.79
N LEU A 585 -22.45 18.07 12.85
CA LEU A 585 -22.61 18.46 11.45
C LEU A 585 -23.50 19.69 11.31
N ASN A 586 -24.66 19.70 11.97
CA ASN A 586 -25.57 20.85 11.96
C ASN A 586 -24.90 22.11 12.54
N TRP A 587 -24.13 21.94 13.60
CA TRP A 587 -23.39 23.03 14.22
C TRP A 587 -22.29 23.57 13.30
N LEU A 588 -21.47 22.69 12.70
CA LEU A 588 -20.41 23.05 11.74
C LEU A 588 -20.96 23.76 10.50
N VAL A 589 -22.12 23.34 9.98
CA VAL A 589 -22.77 24.03 8.85
C VAL A 589 -23.13 25.46 9.24
N THR A 590 -23.79 25.63 10.38
CA THR A 590 -24.20 26.96 10.88
C THR A 590 -22.98 27.87 11.07
N GLU A 591 -21.96 27.34 11.72
CA GLU A 591 -20.74 28.06 12.08
C GLU A 591 -19.89 28.43 10.85
N ASN A 592 -19.78 27.55 9.86
CA ASN A 592 -19.02 27.83 8.64
C ASN A 592 -19.76 28.85 7.74
N VAL A 593 -21.10 28.79 7.68
CA VAL A 593 -21.90 29.76 6.92
C VAL A 593 -21.83 31.15 7.57
N GLN A 594 -21.93 31.23 8.90
CA GLN A 594 -21.83 32.51 9.62
C GLN A 594 -20.49 33.23 9.40
N GLN A 595 -19.40 32.47 9.26
CA GLN A 595 -18.05 33.02 9.04
C GLN A 595 -17.66 33.10 7.55
N GLY A 596 -18.55 32.74 6.63
CA GLY A 596 -18.28 32.82 5.18
C GLY A 596 -17.17 31.87 4.70
N GLU A 597 -17.03 30.69 5.32
CA GLU A 597 -15.94 29.75 5.01
C GLU A 597 -16.15 29.03 3.68
N ILE A 598 -15.09 28.97 2.87
CA ILE A 598 -15.06 28.20 1.62
C ILE A 598 -14.71 26.74 1.96
N LEU A 599 -15.61 25.81 1.62
CA LEU A 599 -15.37 24.39 1.81
C LEU A 599 -14.29 23.87 0.85
N GLY A 600 -13.41 23.02 1.37
CA GLY A 600 -12.28 22.46 0.60
C GLY A 600 -11.17 23.47 0.36
N TRP A 601 -10.37 23.21 -0.65
CA TRP A 601 -9.18 23.97 -1.04
C TRP A 601 -9.20 24.14 -2.56
N PRO A 602 -9.87 25.19 -3.08
CA PRO A 602 -9.97 25.41 -4.52
C PRO A 602 -8.60 25.70 -5.16
N ASP A 603 -7.69 26.29 -4.39
CA ASP A 603 -6.30 26.51 -4.80
C ASP A 603 -5.48 25.24 -4.53
N PHE A 604 -5.20 24.48 -5.59
CA PHE A 604 -4.34 23.29 -5.54
C PHE A 604 -2.84 23.62 -5.52
N SER A 605 -2.46 24.88 -5.31
CA SER A 605 -1.06 25.32 -5.26
C SER A 605 -0.56 25.43 -3.82
N CYS A 606 0.49 24.66 -3.49
CA CYS A 606 1.20 24.80 -2.23
C CYS A 606 2.10 26.04 -2.27
N THR A 607 1.86 27.04 -1.41
CA THR A 607 2.71 28.23 -1.27
C THR A 607 3.69 28.05 -0.10
N PHE A 608 4.99 28.14 -0.37
CA PHE A 608 6.05 28.10 0.65
C PHE A 608 6.52 29.53 0.96
N ALA A 609 6.42 29.96 2.22
CA ALA A 609 6.87 31.29 2.62
C ALA A 609 8.41 31.40 2.51
N GLY A 610 8.91 32.42 1.80
CA GLY A 610 10.34 32.76 1.74
C GLY A 610 11.13 32.24 0.54
N LEU A 611 10.48 31.63 -0.46
CA LEU A 611 11.12 31.25 -1.73
C LEU A 611 10.62 32.16 -2.87
N PRO A 612 11.51 32.68 -3.75
CA PRO A 612 11.09 33.52 -4.87
C PRO A 612 10.14 32.74 -5.81
N PRO A 613 9.24 33.42 -6.55
CA PRO A 613 8.25 32.78 -7.42
C PRO A 613 8.83 31.81 -8.46
N SER A 614 10.14 31.90 -8.74
CA SER A 614 10.87 31.09 -9.70
C SER A 614 11.17 29.65 -9.25
N SER A 615 11.08 29.32 -7.96
CA SER A 615 11.29 27.95 -7.46
C SER A 615 10.01 27.13 -7.24
N CYS A 616 8.83 27.73 -7.46
CA CYS A 616 7.52 27.07 -7.34
C CYS A 616 7.04 26.35 -8.60
N LEU A 617 7.86 26.20 -9.65
CA LEU A 617 7.45 25.63 -10.95
C LEU A 617 7.39 24.09 -11.01
N LEU A 618 7.40 23.37 -9.88
CA LEU A 618 7.41 21.89 -9.89
C LEU A 618 6.08 21.21 -9.54
N TYR A 619 5.03 21.96 -9.18
CA TYR A 619 3.70 21.42 -8.86
C TYR A 619 2.60 22.15 -9.62
N LYS A 620 2.59 22.04 -10.95
CA LYS A 620 1.45 22.43 -11.78
C LYS A 620 0.96 21.20 -12.55
N THR A 621 -0.14 20.62 -12.11
CA THR A 621 -0.95 19.72 -12.94
C THR A 621 -1.71 20.56 -13.97
N PRO A 622 -1.73 20.20 -15.26
CA PRO A 622 -2.46 20.98 -16.25
C PRO A 622 -3.94 20.58 -16.21
N MET A 623 -4.76 21.37 -15.51
CA MET A 623 -6.20 21.40 -15.75
C MET A 623 -6.73 22.81 -15.48
N SER A 624 -7.47 23.32 -16.45
CA SER A 624 -8.15 24.63 -16.49
C SER A 624 -7.29 25.84 -16.86
N SER A 625 -7.64 26.41 -18.00
CA SER A 625 -7.10 27.56 -18.71
C SER A 625 -7.36 28.90 -18.03
N THR A 626 -6.33 29.76 -18.02
CA THR A 626 -6.42 31.18 -18.41
C THR A 626 -5.00 31.71 -18.63
N GLU A 627 -4.80 32.41 -19.74
CA GLU A 627 -3.54 32.92 -20.26
C GLU A 627 -2.83 33.89 -19.30
N LYS A 628 -1.51 33.75 -19.14
CA LYS A 628 -0.51 34.69 -19.69
C LYS A 628 0.90 34.37 -19.16
N ASP A 629 1.83 34.34 -20.12
CA ASP A 629 3.28 34.45 -20.04
C ASP A 629 4.12 33.42 -19.28
N THR A 630 4.76 32.53 -20.04
CA THR A 630 6.23 32.41 -20.13
C THR A 630 6.57 31.52 -21.34
N ASP A 631 6.60 32.13 -22.53
CA ASP A 631 6.87 31.47 -23.81
C ASP A 631 8.36 31.14 -23.98
N LYS A 632 8.75 29.93 -23.61
CA LYS A 632 9.94 29.26 -24.16
C LYS A 632 9.52 27.92 -24.74
N VAL A 633 9.78 27.72 -26.02
CA VAL A 633 9.42 26.48 -26.74
C VAL A 633 10.71 25.71 -26.98
N THR A 634 10.70 24.41 -26.67
CA THR A 634 11.85 23.53 -26.89
C THR A 634 11.92 23.14 -28.36
N PHE A 635 12.98 23.57 -29.05
CA PHE A 635 13.26 23.21 -30.44
C PHE A 635 14.64 22.54 -30.53
N MET A 636 14.68 21.29 -30.99
CA MET A 636 15.91 20.45 -31.03
C MET A 636 16.70 20.46 -29.71
N SER A 637 16.01 20.27 -28.58
CA SER A 637 16.60 20.25 -27.24
C SER A 637 17.26 21.56 -26.78
N LEU A 638 17.00 22.67 -27.46
CA LEU A 638 17.36 24.03 -27.05
C LEU A 638 16.09 24.81 -26.67
N GLU A 639 16.13 25.58 -25.58
CA GLU A 639 15.04 26.50 -25.22
C GLU A 639 15.16 27.78 -26.05
N LEU A 640 14.27 27.96 -27.02
CA LEU A 640 14.28 29.10 -27.93
C LEU A 640 12.96 29.87 -27.84
N GLY A 641 12.99 31.16 -28.17
CA GLY A 641 11.78 31.97 -28.26
C GLY A 641 10.86 31.51 -29.41
N PRO A 642 9.55 31.80 -29.34
CA PRO A 642 8.57 31.38 -30.35
C PRO A 642 8.89 31.88 -31.77
N ASP A 643 9.48 33.09 -31.89
CA ASP A 643 9.87 33.64 -33.19
C ASP A 643 11.09 32.94 -33.80
N GLN A 644 12.05 32.51 -32.97
CA GLN A 644 13.20 31.73 -33.44
C GLN A 644 12.82 30.30 -33.83
N THR A 645 11.79 29.75 -33.19
CA THR A 645 11.28 28.40 -33.50
C THR A 645 10.54 28.39 -34.84
N LYS A 646 9.72 29.42 -35.11
CA LYS A 646 9.10 29.62 -36.44
C LYS A 646 10.16 29.80 -37.52
N PHE A 647 11.20 30.60 -37.27
CA PHE A 647 12.31 30.76 -38.20
C PHE A 647 13.02 29.43 -38.49
N GLY A 648 13.34 28.64 -37.47
CA GLY A 648 13.96 27.31 -37.61
C GLY A 648 13.10 26.33 -38.42
N GLN A 649 11.78 26.35 -38.23
CA GLN A 649 10.84 25.54 -39.01
C GLN A 649 10.83 25.93 -40.50
N TRP A 650 10.80 27.24 -40.81
CA TRP A 650 10.87 27.72 -42.19
C TRP A 650 12.20 27.40 -42.87
N VAL A 651 13.31 27.46 -42.13
CA VAL A 651 14.64 27.08 -42.64
C VAL A 651 14.70 25.59 -42.98
N LEU A 652 14.19 24.71 -42.11
CA LEU A 652 14.12 23.27 -42.39
C LEU A 652 13.21 22.94 -43.58
N LEU A 653 12.06 23.63 -43.69
CA LEU A 653 11.17 23.48 -44.83
C LEU A 653 11.87 23.92 -46.12
N ALA A 654 12.54 25.07 -46.12
CA ALA A 654 13.28 25.57 -47.27
C ALA A 654 14.41 24.62 -47.70
N ILE A 655 15.19 24.10 -46.73
CA ILE A 655 16.27 23.13 -47.01
C ILE A 655 15.69 21.83 -47.61
N SER A 656 14.58 21.32 -47.08
CA SER A 656 13.95 20.11 -47.62
C SER A 656 13.40 20.31 -49.03
N LEU A 657 12.82 21.48 -49.33
CA LEU A 657 12.37 21.85 -50.68
C LEU A 657 13.54 21.95 -51.66
N VAL A 658 14.64 22.58 -51.27
CA VAL A 658 15.84 22.69 -52.11
C VAL A 658 16.42 21.31 -52.39
N MET A 659 16.54 20.44 -51.38
CA MET A 659 17.02 19.07 -51.55
C MET A 659 16.11 18.25 -52.48
N PHE A 660 14.79 18.44 -52.39
CA PHE A 660 13.83 17.79 -53.29
C PHE A 660 13.98 18.26 -54.74
N LEU A 661 14.17 19.56 -54.97
CA LEU A 661 14.43 20.10 -56.31
C LEU A 661 15.75 19.59 -56.90
N VAL A 662 16.80 19.49 -56.09
CA VAL A 662 18.09 18.90 -56.50
C VAL A 662 17.92 17.43 -56.86
N ALA A 663 17.16 16.66 -56.07
CA ALA A 663 16.86 15.26 -56.38
C ALA A 663 16.06 15.11 -57.68
N LEU A 664 15.08 15.97 -57.93
CA LEU A 664 14.32 16.00 -59.19
C LEU A 664 15.19 16.35 -60.41
N LEU A 665 16.10 17.32 -60.26
CA LEU A 665 17.05 17.68 -61.32
C LEU A 665 18.02 16.54 -61.61
N LEU A 666 18.53 15.87 -60.58
CA LEU A 666 19.38 14.69 -60.72
C LEU A 666 18.63 13.53 -61.38
N ALA A 667 17.38 13.28 -60.99
CA ALA A 667 16.52 12.25 -61.58
C ALA A 667 16.22 12.56 -63.06
N ARG A 668 15.88 13.81 -63.41
CA ARG A 668 15.70 14.23 -64.82
C ARG A 668 16.99 14.08 -65.63
N ARG A 669 18.14 14.43 -65.06
CA ARG A 669 19.43 14.32 -65.73
C ARG A 669 19.81 12.87 -65.98
N LEU A 670 19.62 11.99 -64.98
CA LEU A 670 19.77 10.54 -65.10
C LEU A 670 18.85 9.97 -66.18
N TYR A 671 17.58 10.34 -66.17
CA TYR A 671 16.61 9.92 -67.19
C TYR A 671 17.03 10.37 -68.61
N SER A 672 17.54 11.60 -68.77
CA SER A 672 18.02 12.07 -70.07
C SER A 672 19.29 11.34 -70.54
N LEU A 673 20.17 10.97 -69.61
CA LEU A 673 21.40 10.22 -69.90
C LEU A 673 21.10 8.78 -70.29
N GLU A 674 20.14 8.14 -69.62
CA GLU A 674 19.67 6.80 -69.92
C GLU A 674 18.88 6.75 -71.24
N LYS A 675 18.10 7.78 -71.54
CA LYS A 675 17.46 7.94 -72.85
C LYS A 675 18.48 8.17 -73.98
N ARG A 676 19.57 8.92 -73.71
CA ARG A 676 20.67 9.10 -74.67
C ARG A 676 21.47 7.81 -74.89
N SER A 677 21.73 7.01 -73.85
CA SER A 677 22.40 5.71 -74.01
C SER A 677 21.53 4.74 -74.82
N LEU A 678 20.22 4.69 -74.57
CA LEU A 678 19.32 3.87 -75.38
C LEU A 678 19.30 4.30 -76.87
N SER A 679 19.32 5.61 -77.14
CA SER A 679 19.39 6.10 -78.53
C SER A 679 20.74 5.82 -79.21
N GLN A 680 21.84 5.76 -78.46
CA GLN A 680 23.15 5.35 -78.98
C GLN A 680 23.21 3.85 -79.27
N ASP A 681 22.63 3.01 -78.41
CA ASP A 681 22.54 1.56 -78.65
C ASP A 681 21.62 1.24 -79.85
N THR A 682 20.58 2.04 -80.09
CA THR A 682 19.70 1.87 -81.27
C THR A 682 20.40 2.24 -82.58
N ASN A 683 21.26 3.27 -82.58
CA ASN A 683 22.05 3.66 -83.78
C ASN A 683 23.27 2.76 -84.03
N ALA A 684 23.79 2.06 -83.01
CA ALA A 684 24.88 1.10 -83.16
C ALA A 684 24.43 -0.25 -83.75
N GLN A 685 23.12 -0.48 -83.85
CA GLN A 685 22.55 -1.74 -84.35
C GLN A 685 22.18 -1.69 -85.85
N ASP A 686 22.28 -0.52 -86.51
CA ASP A 686 21.81 -0.30 -87.89
C ASP A 686 22.91 0.05 -88.92
N THR A 687 24.20 -0.05 -88.57
CA THR A 687 25.29 0.06 -89.56
C THR A 687 26.30 -1.06 -89.43
N GLY A 688 26.01 -2.19 -90.09
CA GLY A 688 27.00 -3.20 -90.44
C GLY A 688 27.61 -2.90 -91.81
N SER A 689 28.89 -2.51 -91.84
CA SER A 689 29.94 -3.02 -92.75
C SER A 689 31.10 -2.02 -92.97
N ARG A 690 32.31 -2.59 -92.86
CA ARG A 690 33.60 -2.24 -93.45
C ARG A 690 34.39 -0.97 -93.03
N ASP A 691 35.65 -1.29 -92.73
CA ASP A 691 36.91 -0.60 -92.95
C ASP A 691 37.49 0.35 -91.89
N SER A 692 38.80 0.19 -91.80
CA SER A 692 39.75 0.59 -90.77
C SER A 692 40.15 2.07 -90.80
N SER A 693 40.55 2.56 -89.61
CA SER A 693 41.39 3.74 -89.31
C SER A 693 40.71 5.10 -89.04
N ALA A 694 40.33 5.34 -87.78
CA ALA A 694 40.42 6.63 -87.05
C ALA A 694 40.09 6.43 -85.55
N PRO A 695 40.70 7.16 -84.59
CA PRO A 695 40.40 7.01 -83.18
C PRO A 695 39.19 7.88 -82.81
N GLU A 696 37.99 7.31 -82.72
CA GLU A 696 36.83 8.05 -82.22
C GLU A 696 36.76 8.02 -80.68
N THR A 697 37.08 9.18 -80.13
CA THR A 697 36.92 9.61 -78.74
C THR A 697 35.59 9.21 -78.12
N GLN A 698 35.63 8.36 -77.07
CA GLN A 698 34.49 8.14 -76.19
C GLN A 698 34.01 9.48 -75.57
N PRO A 699 32.69 9.73 -75.47
CA PRO A 699 32.19 10.95 -74.86
C PRO A 699 32.46 10.91 -73.35
N LYS A 700 33.46 11.68 -72.89
CA LYS A 700 33.72 11.87 -71.46
C LYS A 700 32.56 12.66 -70.85
N ALA A 701 31.77 12.00 -69.98
CA ALA A 701 30.76 12.69 -69.19
C ALA A 701 31.41 13.30 -67.94
N TYR A 702 30.93 14.46 -67.51
CA TYR A 702 31.49 15.18 -66.36
C TYR A 702 30.64 14.97 -65.11
N PHE A 703 31.27 14.60 -63.99
CA PHE A 703 30.66 14.61 -62.66
C PHE A 703 31.41 15.60 -61.76
N LEU A 704 30.72 16.62 -61.25
CA LEU A 704 31.32 17.71 -60.45
C LEU A 704 32.57 18.33 -61.09
N GLY A 705 32.54 18.54 -62.41
CA GLY A 705 33.64 19.16 -63.16
C GLY A 705 34.78 18.22 -63.58
N ILE A 706 34.75 16.93 -63.19
CA ILE A 706 35.78 15.96 -63.55
C ILE A 706 35.29 15.06 -64.68
N ALA A 707 36.08 14.96 -65.76
CA ALA A 707 35.82 14.11 -66.91
C ALA A 707 36.03 12.63 -66.54
N MET A 708 35.00 11.79 -66.67
CA MET A 708 35.05 10.36 -66.37
C MET A 708 34.25 9.54 -67.38
N GLU A 709 34.46 8.22 -67.35
CA GLU A 709 33.75 7.23 -68.15
C GLU A 709 32.25 7.22 -67.82
N THR A 710 31.38 7.16 -68.84
CA THR A 710 29.93 7.38 -68.73
C THR A 710 29.24 6.45 -67.74
N ARG A 711 29.61 5.17 -67.69
CA ARG A 711 29.09 4.20 -66.71
C ARG A 711 29.44 4.55 -65.27
N LEU A 712 30.65 5.07 -65.04
CA LEU A 712 31.09 5.46 -63.69
C LEU A 712 30.36 6.72 -63.20
N VAL A 713 30.11 7.65 -64.12
CA VAL A 713 29.31 8.87 -63.87
C VAL A 713 27.88 8.52 -63.50
N ALA A 714 27.23 7.59 -64.22
CA ALA A 714 25.89 7.13 -63.88
C ALA A 714 25.83 6.49 -62.48
N LYS A 715 26.80 5.61 -62.16
CA LYS A 715 26.88 4.97 -60.83
C LYS A 715 27.06 5.99 -59.70
N ARG A 716 27.88 7.02 -59.88
CA ARG A 716 28.07 8.10 -58.89
C ARG A 716 26.83 8.98 -58.73
N HIS A 717 26.10 9.27 -59.81
CA HIS A 717 24.83 9.99 -59.73
C HIS A 717 23.75 9.16 -59.01
N TRP A 718 23.69 7.84 -59.21
CA TRP A 718 22.79 6.95 -58.46
C TRP A 718 23.10 6.92 -56.96
N ILE A 719 24.38 6.89 -56.59
CA ILE A 719 24.80 6.98 -55.18
C ILE A 719 24.41 8.33 -54.58
N LEU A 720 24.63 9.44 -55.31
CA LEU A 720 24.27 10.78 -54.86
C LEU A 720 22.75 10.95 -54.72
N LEU A 721 21.97 10.38 -55.64
CA LEU A 721 20.51 10.35 -55.57
C LEU A 721 20.03 9.56 -54.35
N GLY A 722 20.63 8.39 -54.08
CA GLY A 722 20.32 7.59 -52.89
C GLY A 722 20.61 8.35 -51.60
N LEU A 723 21.75 9.04 -51.51
CA LEU A 723 22.10 9.89 -50.37
C LEU A 723 21.13 11.06 -50.19
N CYS A 724 20.73 11.73 -51.27
CA CYS A 724 19.74 12.80 -51.22
C CYS A 724 18.38 12.29 -50.73
N LEU A 725 17.93 11.12 -51.20
CA LEU A 725 16.67 10.51 -50.79
C LEU A 725 16.66 10.16 -49.29
N ILE A 726 17.75 9.58 -48.78
CA ILE A 726 17.90 9.26 -47.36
C ILE A 726 17.84 10.54 -46.51
N LEU A 727 18.56 11.60 -46.92
CA LEU A 727 18.55 12.88 -46.21
C LEU A 727 17.17 13.54 -46.25
N THR A 728 16.46 13.48 -47.38
CA THR A 728 15.07 13.98 -47.45
C THR A 728 14.14 13.22 -46.53
N LEU A 729 14.22 11.88 -46.47
CA LEU A 729 13.43 11.08 -45.55
C LEU A 729 13.71 11.41 -44.08
N TYR A 730 14.98 11.66 -43.74
CA TYR A 730 15.36 12.08 -42.40
C TYR A 730 14.78 13.47 -42.05
N SER A 731 14.85 14.42 -43.00
CA SER A 731 14.27 15.76 -42.83
C SER A 731 12.74 15.74 -42.68
N ILE A 732 12.04 14.90 -43.44
CA ILE A 732 10.58 14.72 -43.36
C ILE A 732 10.21 14.08 -42.03
N SER A 733 10.94 13.04 -41.60
CA SER A 733 10.73 12.40 -40.30
C SER A 733 10.92 13.39 -39.14
N LEU A 734 11.96 14.23 -39.21
CA LEU A 734 12.21 15.29 -38.22
C LEU A 734 11.06 16.31 -38.22
N THR A 735 10.57 16.70 -39.40
CA THR A 735 9.46 17.65 -39.55
C THR A 735 8.16 17.07 -38.97
N ILE A 736 7.83 15.81 -39.27
CA ILE A 736 6.66 15.11 -38.71
C ILE A 736 6.79 15.02 -37.18
N ARG A 737 7.97 14.71 -36.65
CA ARG A 737 8.21 14.64 -35.21
C ARG A 737 8.00 16.00 -34.53
N VAL A 738 8.44 17.08 -35.15
CA VAL A 738 8.22 18.45 -34.66
C VAL A 738 6.73 18.82 -34.70
N PHE A 739 6.01 18.53 -35.79
CA PHE A 739 4.57 18.81 -35.90
C PHE A 739 3.71 17.96 -34.96
N THR A 740 4.05 16.68 -34.77
CA THR A 740 3.33 15.77 -33.85
C THR A 740 3.59 16.08 -32.37
N GLN A 741 4.76 16.62 -32.03
CA GLN A 741 4.99 17.19 -30.69
C GLN A 741 4.17 18.45 -30.45
N HIS A 742 3.91 19.27 -31.48
CA HIS A 742 3.17 20.52 -31.36
C HIS A 742 1.64 20.34 -31.28
N TYR A 743 1.09 19.29 -31.90
CA TYR A 743 -0.34 18.93 -31.85
C TYR A 743 -0.57 17.64 -31.06
N ARG A 744 -0.44 17.72 -29.74
CA ARG A 744 -0.70 16.58 -28.84
C ARG A 744 -2.20 16.41 -28.54
N LYS A 745 -3.05 16.31 -29.58
CA LYS A 745 -4.39 15.68 -29.49
C LYS A 745 -4.78 15.06 -30.85
N PRO A 746 -5.14 13.76 -30.90
CA PRO A 746 -5.70 13.15 -32.11
C PRO A 746 -7.03 13.80 -32.52
N PRO A 747 -7.37 13.87 -33.83
CA PRO A 747 -8.54 14.60 -34.32
C PRO A 747 -9.91 14.07 -33.84
N TRP A 748 -9.95 12.90 -33.20
CA TRP A 748 -11.15 12.22 -32.73
C TRP A 748 -11.43 12.39 -31.22
N MET A 749 -10.61 13.18 -30.50
CA MET A 749 -10.84 13.60 -29.11
C MET A 749 -11.12 15.11 -28.98
N ARG A 750 -12.03 15.64 -29.81
CA ARG A 750 -12.69 16.93 -29.52
C ARG A 750 -14.03 16.65 -28.87
N ALA A 751 -14.08 16.81 -27.55
CA ALA A 751 -15.31 16.82 -26.77
C ALA A 751 -15.95 18.21 -26.87
N GLU A 752 -16.48 18.52 -28.04
CA GLU A 752 -17.45 19.59 -28.26
C GLU A 752 -18.44 19.01 -29.25
N TRP A 753 -19.54 18.48 -28.72
CA TRP A 753 -20.81 18.15 -29.38
C TRP A 753 -21.54 17.23 -28.40
N TRP A 754 -22.20 17.81 -27.39
CA TRP A 754 -23.34 17.27 -26.61
C TRP A 754 -23.64 18.34 -25.54
N SER A 755 -24.23 19.45 -25.96
CA SER A 755 -24.86 20.44 -25.08
C SER A 755 -26.18 20.88 -25.71
N TRP A 756 -27.22 20.08 -25.54
CA TRP A 756 -28.61 20.47 -25.74
C TRP A 756 -29.39 19.93 -24.53
N ASP A 757 -30.00 20.87 -23.81
CA ASP A 757 -30.88 20.80 -22.63
C ASP A 757 -30.32 20.40 -21.25
#